data_AF-A0A5C5YBX1-F1
#
_entry.id   AF-A0A5C5YBX1-F1
#
_cell.length_a   1.000
_cell.length_b   1.000
_cell.length_c   1.000
_cell.angle_alpha   90.00
_cell.angle_beta   90.00
_cell.angle_gamma   90.00
#
_symmetry.space_group_name_H-M   'P 1'
#
loop_
_entity.id
_entity.type
_entity.pdbx_description
1 polymer ?
#
loop_
_entity_poly.entity_id
_entity_poly.type
_entity_poly.pdbx_seq_one_letter_code
_entity_poly.pdbx_strand_id
1 'polypeptide(L)'
;MQRLGLALSGGGFRAVLYHLGVVRFLRDAGLLSQVTHITSVSGGSVLAAHLVLNWDRYCGSDEEWQQVAEEILHLVQLDVRNRIVRRFPLASMTNIGRRTLRMSTRRQYTRAGLLEQHYEKCLYGDTSLFNLPERPQLYILATNLSEGSLCAFHRDGLLLLRRTPGRYDRFEKVRMGLATVPMAVAASSAFPGFFPPLELRNWEVGAKEGEFSRLSFTDGGIYDNIGLRMFHHIQHMSLSNAGAPDATDVLDPDAMAAALSSGAEMPENTAMRRLWEKLTALDPEITVAKSKRETQQYHRILIDNLGTIARNDELYRDPIFQEIQLSDPRARALLDDTNTSFDRLESSDRVWLNRQLIAAALERCTGKPCLRSGGDGFDGILVSDAGASFKVRGDGKAGGLFSTAMRSSDILMDRVNQLELESFRYTPGVLFFPITHVVQQTEDSQAPHPEIQHHASLIRTDMDAFSDLEVSALVQHGYCVARQACRERALLPTAEIPTGPPWDPVAARAMRKGTTAGSVALLSDPGTALQFARRLQQSSSRRILSTLLNFRDWPTYVWMPIVTLLMLTLPYLLYKSNRTATQRGYVLAAVAETSPLYRKILDLIQAGPIRTVEAVDFEEVTSMEDLNFDGFEVLSDDRIFDLRALVPNSSGQESKPYVHSRLRVRRTKITDENPHLRFQIPSNDETLNYFCKTKSLRPRHRRMKLADGRYLWELDLDFSSVPLGDDAELVLEGLLISESSEQYADEGRFQFSLPADTGLAQIWMLMPENRNYENFEISGWPIDAPELAEPIDPTTKVELPIGSIATFQLINPRDNFRYECRWKWSGAEQ
;
A
#
# COMPACT_ATOMS: atom_id res chain seq x y z
N MET A 1 -30.07 -32.16 20.68
CA MET A 1 -30.18 -30.93 19.87
C MET A 1 -29.03 -30.89 18.89
N GLN A 2 -29.30 -30.56 17.63
CA GLN A 2 -28.28 -30.40 16.61
C GLN A 2 -27.41 -29.17 16.88
N ARG A 3 -26.12 -29.27 16.57
CA ARG A 3 -25.07 -28.29 16.78
C ARG A 3 -24.67 -27.76 15.41
N LEU A 4 -25.35 -26.71 14.94
CA LEU A 4 -25.01 -26.06 13.68
C LEU A 4 -23.90 -25.01 13.89
N GLY A 5 -22.96 -24.97 12.94
CA GLY A 5 -22.00 -23.88 12.80
C GLY A 5 -22.47 -22.93 11.71
N LEU A 6 -22.29 -21.61 11.89
CA LEU A 6 -22.58 -20.60 10.87
C LEU A 6 -21.33 -19.77 10.56
N ALA A 7 -20.86 -19.82 9.32
CA ALA A 7 -19.75 -19.01 8.84
C ALA A 7 -20.28 -17.82 8.03
N LEU A 8 -19.87 -16.60 8.40
CA LEU A 8 -20.26 -15.36 7.73
C LEU A 8 -19.01 -14.68 7.13
N SER A 9 -18.83 -14.83 5.83
CA SER A 9 -17.63 -14.38 5.12
C SER A 9 -17.44 -12.86 5.04
N GLY A 10 -16.28 -12.41 4.56
CA GLY A 10 -16.01 -11.00 4.27
C GLY A 10 -16.66 -10.47 2.98
N GLY A 11 -16.72 -9.14 2.85
CA GLY A 11 -17.28 -8.47 1.66
C GLY A 11 -17.89 -7.08 1.90
N GLY A 12 -17.52 -6.41 3.01
CA GLY A 12 -18.03 -5.08 3.36
C GLY A 12 -19.55 -5.03 3.59
N PHE A 13 -20.19 -3.89 3.32
CA PHE A 13 -21.64 -3.72 3.54
C PHE A 13 -22.51 -4.60 2.63
N ARG A 14 -21.99 -5.03 1.47
CA ARG A 14 -22.66 -6.03 0.66
C ARG A 14 -22.84 -7.36 1.40
N ALA A 15 -21.78 -7.81 2.08
CA ALA A 15 -21.83 -9.02 2.89
C ALA A 15 -22.83 -8.90 4.04
N VAL A 16 -22.83 -7.76 4.74
CA VAL A 16 -23.81 -7.48 5.82
C VAL A 16 -25.25 -7.73 5.34
N LEU A 17 -25.63 -7.18 4.18
CA LEU A 17 -26.98 -7.29 3.63
C LEU A 17 -27.30 -8.69 3.12
N TYR A 18 -26.36 -9.33 2.41
CA TYR A 18 -26.55 -10.70 1.95
C TYR A 18 -26.73 -11.68 3.12
N HIS A 19 -25.87 -11.59 4.13
CA HIS A 19 -25.96 -12.40 5.33
C HIS A 19 -27.24 -12.13 6.14
N LEU A 20 -27.73 -10.89 6.18
CA LEU A 20 -29.01 -10.58 6.82
C LEU A 20 -30.16 -11.35 6.18
N GLY A 21 -30.15 -11.50 4.85
CA GLY A 21 -31.08 -12.36 4.12
C GLY A 21 -30.96 -13.83 4.49
N VAL A 22 -29.74 -14.36 4.57
CA VAL A 22 -29.48 -15.74 5.00
C VAL A 22 -29.96 -15.98 6.43
N VAL A 23 -29.63 -15.10 7.37
CA VAL A 23 -30.05 -15.22 8.78
C VAL A 23 -31.58 -15.16 8.89
N ARG A 24 -32.24 -14.31 8.08
CA ARG A 24 -33.72 -14.27 8.03
C ARG A 24 -34.30 -15.60 7.57
N PHE A 25 -33.73 -16.19 6.52
CA PHE A 25 -34.14 -17.52 6.06
C PHE A 25 -33.93 -18.58 7.15
N LEU A 26 -32.77 -18.60 7.81
CA LEU A 26 -32.49 -19.56 8.88
C LEU A 26 -33.46 -19.41 10.05
N ARG A 27 -33.88 -18.20 10.38
CA ARG A 27 -34.93 -17.95 11.37
C ARG A 27 -36.27 -18.54 10.91
N ASP A 28 -36.70 -18.18 9.71
CA ASP A 28 -38.01 -18.60 9.18
C ASP A 28 -38.10 -20.13 9.00
N ALA A 29 -36.97 -20.80 8.74
CA ALA A 29 -36.86 -22.26 8.68
C ALA A 29 -36.65 -22.94 10.05
N GLY A 30 -36.63 -22.20 11.17
CA GLY A 30 -36.41 -22.74 12.52
C GLY A 30 -35.00 -23.28 12.78
N LEU A 31 -34.02 -22.89 11.94
CA LEU A 31 -32.62 -23.33 12.01
C LEU A 31 -31.74 -22.39 12.83
N LEU A 32 -32.08 -21.11 12.90
CA LEU A 32 -31.24 -20.10 13.56
C LEU A 32 -31.02 -20.42 15.05
N SER A 33 -32.05 -20.90 15.76
CA SER A 33 -31.97 -21.28 17.17
C SER A 33 -31.08 -22.50 17.45
N GLN A 34 -30.71 -23.25 16.40
CA GLN A 34 -29.82 -24.43 16.48
C GLN A 34 -28.34 -24.07 16.20
N VAL A 35 -28.07 -22.83 15.80
CA VAL A 35 -26.71 -22.33 15.61
C VAL A 35 -26.05 -22.18 16.97
N THR A 36 -24.89 -22.81 17.14
CA THR A 36 -24.16 -22.82 18.41
C THR A 36 -22.85 -22.05 18.34
N HIS A 37 -22.25 -21.94 17.14
CA HIS A 37 -20.97 -21.28 16.93
C HIS A 37 -21.06 -20.48 15.63
N ILE A 38 -20.52 -19.26 15.67
CA ILE A 38 -20.47 -18.35 14.54
C ILE A 38 -19.02 -17.95 14.32
N THR A 39 -18.51 -18.15 13.11
CA THR A 39 -17.24 -17.55 12.66
C THR A 39 -17.56 -16.44 11.69
N SER A 40 -16.83 -15.32 11.77
CA SER A 40 -17.14 -14.16 10.95
C SER A 40 -15.91 -13.39 10.50
N VAL A 41 -15.99 -12.78 9.32
CA VAL A 41 -14.90 -12.00 8.73
C VAL A 41 -15.45 -10.66 8.23
N SER A 42 -14.76 -9.55 8.50
CA SER A 42 -15.03 -8.23 7.90
C SER A 42 -16.50 -7.82 7.98
N GLY A 43 -17.16 -7.59 6.83
CA GLY A 43 -18.60 -7.33 6.77
C GLY A 43 -19.47 -8.39 7.48
N GLY A 44 -19.11 -9.67 7.40
CA GLY A 44 -19.73 -10.73 8.19
C GLY A 44 -19.61 -10.50 9.70
N SER A 45 -18.47 -9.99 10.18
CA SER A 45 -18.27 -9.65 11.60
C SER A 45 -19.15 -8.51 12.08
N VAL A 46 -19.50 -7.57 11.19
CA VAL A 46 -20.43 -6.49 11.52
C VAL A 46 -21.82 -7.06 11.85
N LEU A 47 -22.35 -7.94 10.99
CA LEU A 47 -23.63 -8.57 11.27
C LEU A 47 -23.53 -9.57 12.42
N ALA A 48 -22.49 -10.40 12.47
CA ALA A 48 -22.34 -11.47 13.46
C ALA A 48 -22.31 -10.94 14.90
N ALA A 49 -21.52 -9.89 15.15
CA ALA A 49 -21.47 -9.26 16.47
C ALA A 49 -22.83 -8.67 16.86
N HIS A 50 -23.52 -8.03 15.91
CA HIS A 50 -24.85 -7.46 16.15
C HIS A 50 -25.90 -8.54 16.41
N LEU A 51 -25.85 -9.63 15.64
CA LEU A 51 -26.71 -10.80 15.73
C LEU A 51 -26.60 -11.44 17.11
N VAL A 52 -25.37 -11.70 17.55
CA VAL A 52 -25.10 -12.41 18.79
C VAL A 52 -25.44 -11.54 20.02
N LEU A 53 -25.17 -10.23 19.98
CA LEU A 53 -25.55 -9.31 21.07
C LEU A 53 -27.07 -9.11 21.19
N ASN A 54 -27.81 -9.30 20.11
CA ASN A 54 -29.27 -9.16 20.07
C ASN A 54 -29.97 -10.49 19.78
N TRP A 55 -29.38 -11.61 20.20
CA TRP A 55 -29.81 -12.96 19.79
C TRP A 55 -31.29 -13.22 20.03
N ASP A 56 -31.80 -12.83 21.20
CA ASP A 56 -33.21 -13.00 21.57
C ASP A 56 -34.14 -12.18 20.66
N ARG A 57 -33.77 -10.95 20.30
CA ARG A 57 -34.56 -10.10 19.38
C ARG A 57 -34.56 -10.66 17.94
N TYR A 58 -33.45 -11.25 17.52
CA TYR A 58 -33.37 -11.94 16.22
C TYR A 58 -34.17 -13.24 16.21
N CYS A 59 -34.27 -13.96 17.33
CA CYS A 59 -35.09 -15.17 17.46
C CYS A 59 -36.55 -14.89 17.87
N GLY A 60 -36.86 -13.64 18.23
CA GLY A 60 -38.14 -13.21 18.78
C GLY A 60 -39.21 -12.93 17.73
N SER A 61 -40.11 -11.98 18.00
CA SER A 61 -41.23 -11.66 17.11
C SER A 61 -40.78 -11.01 15.80
N ASP A 62 -41.66 -10.94 14.80
CA ASP A 62 -41.35 -10.25 13.53
C ASP A 62 -41.15 -8.74 13.74
N GLU A 63 -41.81 -8.14 14.73
CA GLU A 63 -41.60 -6.74 15.12
C GLU A 63 -40.22 -6.52 15.73
N GLU A 64 -39.77 -7.40 16.63
CA GLU A 64 -38.44 -7.34 17.23
C GLU A 64 -37.35 -7.52 16.18
N TRP A 65 -37.53 -8.49 15.27
CA TRP A 65 -36.68 -8.70 14.10
C TRP A 65 -36.58 -7.41 13.27
N GLN A 66 -37.71 -6.78 12.95
CA GLN A 66 -37.73 -5.59 12.10
C GLN A 66 -37.01 -4.42 12.76
N GLN A 67 -37.16 -4.23 14.07
CA GLN A 67 -36.46 -3.17 14.81
C GLN A 67 -34.94 -3.39 14.80
N VAL A 68 -34.49 -4.60 15.12
CA VAL A 68 -33.04 -4.91 15.16
C VAL A 68 -32.43 -4.88 13.77
N ALA A 69 -33.15 -5.31 12.73
CA ALA A 69 -32.70 -5.18 11.35
C ALA A 69 -32.57 -3.71 10.93
N GLU A 70 -33.46 -2.82 11.38
CA GLU A 70 -33.42 -1.39 11.03
C GLU A 70 -32.15 -0.70 11.53
N GLU A 71 -31.56 -1.14 12.64
CA GLU A 71 -30.27 -0.66 13.16
C GLU A 71 -29.13 -0.96 12.16
N ILE A 72 -29.10 -2.18 11.59
CA ILE A 72 -28.16 -2.57 10.52
C ILE A 72 -28.40 -1.77 9.24
N LEU A 73 -29.66 -1.61 8.84
CA LEU A 73 -30.03 -0.84 7.65
C LEU A 73 -29.57 0.62 7.79
N HIS A 74 -29.76 1.22 8.96
CA HIS A 74 -29.28 2.56 9.23
C HIS A 74 -27.75 2.66 9.08
N LEU A 75 -26.98 1.67 9.56
CA LEU A 75 -25.52 1.64 9.36
C LEU A 75 -25.14 1.57 7.87
N VAL A 76 -25.71 0.65 7.10
CA VAL A 76 -25.29 0.48 5.68
C VAL A 76 -25.75 1.63 4.79
N GLN A 77 -26.78 2.37 5.22
CA GLN A 77 -27.23 3.61 4.59
C GLN A 77 -26.44 4.83 5.09
N LEU A 78 -25.68 4.69 6.18
CA LEU A 78 -24.70 5.69 6.60
C LEU A 78 -23.48 5.57 5.68
N ASP A 79 -23.13 6.69 5.06
CA ASP A 79 -21.96 6.86 4.19
C ASP A 79 -20.63 6.81 4.98
N VAL A 80 -20.39 5.70 5.72
CA VAL A 80 -19.34 5.53 6.74
C VAL A 80 -17.96 5.81 6.15
N ARG A 81 -17.63 5.18 5.01
CA ARG A 81 -16.35 5.35 4.32
C ARG A 81 -16.05 6.82 4.06
N ASN A 82 -16.98 7.55 3.43
CA ASN A 82 -16.72 8.92 3.03
C ASN A 82 -16.78 9.88 4.24
N ARG A 83 -17.57 9.57 5.27
CA ARG A 83 -17.51 10.28 6.56
C ARG A 83 -16.13 10.18 7.20
N ILE A 84 -15.49 9.01 7.13
CA ILE A 84 -14.11 8.80 7.58
C ILE A 84 -13.13 9.60 6.70
N VAL A 85 -13.25 9.53 5.36
CA VAL A 85 -12.37 10.29 4.45
C VAL A 85 -12.42 11.80 4.75
N ARG A 86 -13.60 12.36 5.00
CA ARG A 86 -13.77 13.80 5.28
C ARG A 86 -13.22 14.23 6.64
N ARG A 87 -13.20 13.33 7.64
CA ARG A 87 -12.72 13.59 9.01
C ARG A 87 -11.24 13.28 9.19
N PHE A 88 -10.72 12.33 8.42
CA PHE A 88 -9.36 11.82 8.58
C PHE A 88 -8.29 12.92 8.48
N PRO A 89 -8.32 13.89 7.56
CA PRO A 89 -7.24 14.88 7.51
C PRO A 89 -7.23 15.79 8.74
N LEU A 90 -8.40 16.15 9.28
CA LEU A 90 -8.51 16.87 10.56
C LEU A 90 -7.97 16.02 11.72
N ALA A 91 -8.37 14.76 11.80
CA ALA A 91 -7.89 13.81 12.81
C ALA A 91 -6.37 13.53 12.68
N SER A 92 -5.84 13.53 11.45
CA SER A 92 -4.41 13.36 11.20
C SER A 92 -3.63 14.59 11.69
N MET A 93 -4.14 15.81 11.43
CA MET A 93 -3.53 17.04 11.95
C MET A 93 -3.49 17.07 13.48
N THR A 94 -4.52 16.58 14.18
CA THR A 94 -4.46 16.47 15.64
C THR A 94 -3.41 15.47 16.11
N ASN A 95 -3.26 14.32 15.43
CA ASN A 95 -2.19 13.37 15.74
C ASN A 95 -0.78 13.92 15.43
N ILE A 96 -0.63 14.70 14.35
CA ILE A 96 0.63 15.40 14.02
C ILE A 96 0.97 16.41 15.12
N GLY A 97 0.00 17.24 15.55
CA GLY A 97 0.18 18.20 16.64
C GLY A 97 0.51 17.53 17.98
N ARG A 98 -0.11 16.38 18.28
CA ARG A 98 0.25 15.59 19.47
C ARG A 98 1.68 15.08 19.39
N ARG A 99 2.12 14.61 18.21
CA ARG A 99 3.49 14.13 18.01
C ARG A 99 4.52 15.25 18.12
N THR A 100 4.23 16.46 17.62
CA THR A 100 5.13 17.62 17.78
C THR A 100 5.23 18.04 19.24
N LEU A 101 4.15 17.89 20.02
CA LEU A 101 4.14 18.06 21.48
C LEU A 101 4.69 16.85 22.26
N ARG A 102 5.36 15.88 21.60
CA ARG A 102 5.90 14.65 22.19
C ARG A 102 4.86 13.78 22.95
N MET A 103 3.58 13.93 22.64
CA MET A 103 2.51 13.10 23.15
C MET A 103 2.30 11.86 22.26
N SER A 104 1.79 10.78 22.83
CA SER A 104 1.42 9.58 22.07
C SER A 104 0.29 9.86 21.09
N THR A 105 0.37 9.24 19.91
CA THR A 105 -0.70 9.24 18.92
C THR A 105 -1.93 8.55 19.50
N ARG A 106 -3.13 9.08 19.19
CA ARG A 106 -4.39 8.45 19.57
C ARG A 106 -4.89 7.57 18.44
N ARG A 107 -5.13 6.28 18.73
CA ARG A 107 -5.70 5.29 17.81
C ARG A 107 -7.01 5.78 17.17
N GLN A 108 -7.88 6.37 17.98
CA GLN A 108 -9.17 6.94 17.59
C GLN A 108 -9.11 7.99 16.47
N TYR A 109 -7.95 8.60 16.22
CA TYR A 109 -7.74 9.60 15.16
C TYR A 109 -7.08 9.01 13.90
N THR A 110 -7.00 7.69 13.79
CA THR A 110 -6.62 6.97 12.58
C THR A 110 -7.86 6.59 11.76
N ARG A 111 -7.71 6.22 10.49
CA ARG A 111 -8.85 5.77 9.66
C ARG A 111 -9.56 4.54 10.26
N ALA A 112 -8.80 3.58 10.79
CA ALA A 112 -9.34 2.40 11.45
C ALA A 112 -9.99 2.72 12.81
N GLY A 113 -9.39 3.64 13.59
CA GLY A 113 -10.02 4.12 14.83
C GLY A 113 -11.28 4.94 14.62
N LEU A 114 -11.40 5.70 13.52
CA LEU A 114 -12.64 6.36 13.15
C LEU A 114 -13.73 5.35 12.72
N LEU A 115 -13.32 4.23 12.09
CA LEU A 115 -14.22 3.12 11.78
C LEU A 115 -14.75 2.46 13.08
N GLU A 116 -13.85 2.17 14.02
CA GLU A 116 -14.18 1.68 15.36
C GLU A 116 -15.22 2.58 16.06
N GLN A 117 -15.01 3.91 16.04
CA GLN A 117 -15.96 4.87 16.61
C GLN A 117 -17.34 4.85 15.93
N HIS A 118 -17.41 4.54 14.63
CA HIS A 118 -18.69 4.41 13.94
C HIS A 118 -19.44 3.16 14.39
N TYR A 119 -18.74 2.04 14.56
CA TYR A 119 -19.34 0.82 15.11
C TYR A 119 -19.79 0.98 16.57
N GLU A 120 -18.97 1.62 17.39
CA GLU A 120 -19.30 1.97 18.78
C GLU A 120 -20.57 2.83 18.84
N LYS A 121 -20.66 3.91 18.05
CA LYS A 121 -21.79 4.84 18.10
C LYS A 121 -23.07 4.31 17.47
N CYS A 122 -22.98 3.48 16.44
CA CYS A 122 -24.13 3.10 15.64
C CYS A 122 -24.70 1.73 15.98
N LEU A 123 -23.90 0.79 16.49
CA LEU A 123 -24.35 -0.60 16.72
C LEU A 123 -24.04 -1.13 18.13
N TYR A 124 -22.81 -1.00 18.62
CA TYR A 124 -22.37 -1.85 19.75
C TYR A 124 -22.21 -1.11 21.08
N GLY A 125 -22.16 0.22 21.08
CA GLY A 125 -21.68 0.97 22.25
C GLY A 125 -20.25 0.56 22.64
N ASP A 126 -19.90 0.80 23.90
CA ASP A 126 -18.60 0.41 24.49
C ASP A 126 -18.62 -1.03 25.04
N THR A 127 -19.29 -1.95 24.33
CA THR A 127 -19.50 -3.31 24.82
C THR A 127 -18.19 -4.09 24.84
N SER A 128 -17.83 -4.62 26.02
CA SER A 128 -16.67 -5.50 26.20
C SER A 128 -16.86 -6.86 25.51
N LEU A 129 -15.77 -7.49 25.06
CA LEU A 129 -15.82 -8.86 24.53
C LEU A 129 -16.39 -9.86 25.55
N PHE A 130 -16.16 -9.68 26.85
CA PHE A 130 -16.69 -10.57 27.89
C PHE A 130 -18.23 -10.57 27.97
N ASN A 131 -18.87 -9.52 27.45
CA ASN A 131 -20.34 -9.40 27.42
C ASN A 131 -20.95 -10.16 26.23
N LEU A 132 -20.15 -10.70 25.31
CA LEU A 132 -20.67 -11.61 24.29
C LEU A 132 -21.31 -12.83 24.98
N PRO A 133 -22.48 -13.31 24.56
CA PRO A 133 -23.16 -14.47 25.16
C PRO A 133 -22.34 -15.76 25.02
N GLU A 134 -22.63 -16.74 25.88
CA GLU A 134 -21.97 -18.05 25.83
C GLU A 134 -22.48 -18.92 24.68
N ARG A 135 -23.72 -18.67 24.24
CA ARG A 135 -24.36 -19.36 23.12
C ARG A 135 -25.23 -18.38 22.31
N PRO A 136 -25.06 -18.33 20.97
CA PRO A 136 -23.96 -18.95 20.22
C PRO A 136 -22.61 -18.30 20.53
N GLN A 137 -21.54 -19.09 20.44
CA GLN A 137 -20.17 -18.58 20.59
C GLN A 137 -19.74 -17.86 19.31
N LEU A 138 -19.25 -16.63 19.45
CA LEU A 138 -18.76 -15.82 18.33
C LEU A 138 -17.23 -15.82 18.25
N TYR A 139 -16.71 -15.99 17.03
CA TYR A 139 -15.29 -15.92 16.68
C TYR A 139 -15.11 -14.91 15.54
N ILE A 140 -14.66 -13.70 15.89
CA ILE A 140 -14.43 -12.61 14.94
C ILE A 140 -13.00 -12.72 14.41
N LEU A 141 -12.86 -13.11 13.14
CA LEU A 141 -11.58 -13.42 12.53
C LEU A 141 -10.89 -12.16 12.00
N ALA A 142 -9.60 -12.05 12.27
CA ALA A 142 -8.71 -11.03 11.70
C ALA A 142 -7.36 -11.66 11.34
N THR A 143 -6.54 -10.94 10.58
CA THR A 143 -5.18 -11.37 10.25
C THR A 143 -4.18 -10.60 11.08
N ASN A 144 -3.33 -11.31 11.83
CA ASN A 144 -2.18 -10.70 12.52
C ASN A 144 -1.06 -10.48 11.51
N LEU A 145 -0.85 -9.23 11.09
CA LEU A 145 0.22 -8.86 10.15
C LEU A 145 1.62 -8.95 10.74
N SER A 146 1.75 -8.85 12.06
CA SER A 146 3.06 -8.92 12.71
C SER A 146 3.66 -10.33 12.58
N GLU A 147 2.83 -11.37 12.57
CA GLU A 147 3.26 -12.78 12.53
C GLU A 147 2.79 -13.53 11.27
N GLY A 148 1.94 -12.90 10.45
CA GLY A 148 1.39 -13.50 9.24
C GLY A 148 0.47 -14.68 9.51
N SER A 149 -0.35 -14.60 10.56
CA SER A 149 -1.18 -15.71 11.05
C SER A 149 -2.64 -15.30 11.32
N LEU A 150 -3.52 -16.31 11.36
CA LEU A 150 -4.92 -16.14 11.71
C LEU A 150 -5.08 -15.79 13.18
N CYS A 151 -6.00 -14.89 13.49
CA CYS A 151 -6.43 -14.66 14.86
C CYS A 151 -7.95 -14.55 14.96
N ALA A 152 -8.49 -14.84 16.14
CA ALA A 152 -9.92 -14.75 16.41
C ALA A 152 -10.18 -14.05 17.74
N PHE A 153 -10.92 -12.95 17.71
CA PHE A 153 -11.46 -12.33 18.91
C PHE A 153 -12.67 -13.13 19.36
N HIS A 154 -12.67 -13.48 20.64
CA HIS A 154 -13.68 -14.30 21.29
C HIS A 154 -14.03 -13.70 22.66
N ARG A 155 -15.13 -14.16 23.28
CA ARG A 155 -15.57 -13.72 24.61
C ARG A 155 -14.44 -13.76 25.64
N ASP A 156 -13.62 -14.81 25.59
CA ASP A 156 -12.54 -15.03 26.55
C ASP A 156 -11.19 -14.39 26.16
N GLY A 157 -11.14 -13.54 25.14
CA GLY A 157 -9.92 -12.86 24.68
C GLY A 157 -9.55 -13.14 23.22
N LEU A 158 -8.26 -13.27 22.94
CA LEU A 158 -7.73 -13.48 21.59
C LEU A 158 -7.23 -14.91 21.43
N LEU A 159 -7.60 -15.57 20.35
CA LEU A 159 -6.94 -16.79 19.89
C LEU A 159 -5.95 -16.40 18.78
N LEU A 160 -4.65 -16.60 19.02
CA LEU A 160 -3.57 -16.32 18.07
C LEU A 160 -3.02 -17.62 17.51
N LEU A 161 -3.02 -17.80 16.20
CA LEU A 161 -2.33 -18.92 15.57
C LEU A 161 -0.82 -18.69 15.61
N ARG A 162 -0.09 -19.50 16.40
CA ARG A 162 1.37 -19.48 16.47
C ARG A 162 1.94 -20.51 15.51
N ARG A 163 2.79 -20.03 14.60
CA ARG A 163 3.57 -20.89 13.70
C ARG A 163 4.90 -21.20 14.37
N THR A 164 5.14 -22.47 14.72
CA THR A 164 6.42 -22.90 15.29
C THR A 164 7.13 -23.79 14.27
N PRO A 165 8.37 -23.48 13.84
CA PRO A 165 9.10 -24.30 12.88
C PRO A 165 9.20 -25.76 13.35
N GLY A 166 8.74 -26.70 12.54
CA GLY A 166 8.81 -28.14 12.84
C GLY A 166 7.76 -28.68 13.82
N ARG A 167 6.78 -27.87 14.25
CA ARG A 167 5.63 -28.31 15.06
C ARG A 167 4.32 -27.91 14.39
N TYR A 168 3.23 -28.59 14.76
CA TYR A 168 1.89 -28.24 14.32
C TYR A 168 1.49 -26.84 14.78
N ASP A 169 0.80 -26.10 13.92
CA ASP A 169 0.23 -24.80 14.22
C ASP A 169 -0.71 -24.90 15.44
N ARG A 170 -0.49 -24.06 16.46
CA ARG A 170 -1.27 -24.07 17.69
C ARG A 170 -1.88 -22.71 17.94
N PHE A 171 -3.15 -22.69 18.33
CA PHE A 171 -3.76 -21.46 18.84
C PHE A 171 -3.34 -21.24 20.31
N GLU A 172 -2.80 -20.07 20.57
CA GLU A 172 -2.53 -19.56 21.90
C GLU A 172 -3.65 -18.60 22.32
N LYS A 173 -4.16 -18.77 23.54
CA LYS A 173 -5.20 -17.90 24.09
C LYS A 173 -4.55 -16.78 24.90
N VAL A 174 -4.72 -15.55 24.46
CA VAL A 174 -4.27 -14.35 25.15
C VAL A 174 -5.46 -13.67 25.80
N ARG A 175 -5.35 -13.38 27.11
CA ARG A 175 -6.41 -12.67 27.83
C ARG A 175 -6.40 -11.19 27.46
N MET A 176 -7.55 -10.66 27.04
CA MET A 176 -7.73 -9.26 26.69
C MET A 176 -8.80 -8.62 27.57
N GLY A 177 -8.41 -8.21 28.78
CA GLY A 177 -9.29 -7.65 29.82
C GLY A 177 -10.11 -6.42 29.42
N LEU A 178 -9.64 -5.62 28.45
CA LEU A 178 -10.24 -4.33 28.05
C LEU A 178 -10.66 -4.30 26.57
N ALA A 179 -10.55 -5.41 25.84
CA ALA A 179 -10.96 -5.44 24.44
C ALA A 179 -12.49 -5.34 24.30
N THR A 180 -12.92 -4.58 23.30
CA THR A 180 -14.34 -4.31 23.03
C THR A 180 -14.78 -4.94 21.70
N VAL A 181 -16.09 -5.18 21.57
CA VAL A 181 -16.70 -5.65 20.32
C VAL A 181 -16.43 -4.70 19.13
N PRO A 182 -16.64 -3.36 19.22
CA PRO A 182 -16.32 -2.47 18.11
C PRO A 182 -14.84 -2.53 17.69
N MET A 183 -13.92 -2.72 18.65
CA MET A 183 -12.49 -2.89 18.36
C MET A 183 -12.23 -4.17 17.55
N ALA A 184 -12.79 -5.31 17.98
CA ALA A 184 -12.64 -6.58 17.28
C ALA A 184 -13.25 -6.53 15.86
N VAL A 185 -14.45 -5.94 15.72
CA VAL A 185 -15.10 -5.78 14.41
C VAL A 185 -14.30 -4.82 13.50
N ALA A 186 -13.74 -3.74 14.05
CA ALA A 186 -12.88 -2.82 13.31
C ALA A 186 -11.56 -3.49 12.86
N ALA A 187 -10.93 -4.31 13.71
CA ALA A 187 -9.76 -5.10 13.33
C ALA A 187 -10.08 -6.05 12.17
N SER A 188 -11.20 -6.78 12.28
CA SER A 188 -11.69 -7.70 11.25
C SER A 188 -12.12 -7.01 9.95
N SER A 189 -12.48 -5.72 9.99
CA SER A 189 -12.93 -4.91 8.84
C SER A 189 -11.86 -4.02 8.23
N ALA A 190 -10.62 -4.05 8.75
CA ALA A 190 -9.54 -3.16 8.31
C ALA A 190 -8.97 -3.60 6.95
N PHE A 191 -9.74 -3.38 5.88
CA PHE A 191 -9.38 -3.79 4.51
C PHE A 191 -8.12 -3.07 3.99
N PRO A 192 -7.09 -3.82 3.53
CA PRO A 192 -5.85 -3.26 2.99
C PRO A 192 -6.06 -2.24 1.87
N GLY A 193 -5.23 -1.20 1.88
CA GLY A 193 -5.28 -0.11 0.89
C GLY A 193 -6.20 1.04 1.29
N PHE A 194 -7.38 0.76 1.87
CA PHE A 194 -8.26 1.82 2.37
C PHE A 194 -8.14 2.06 3.88
N PHE A 195 -8.19 1.01 4.70
CA PHE A 195 -7.96 1.10 6.13
C PHE A 195 -6.53 0.63 6.44
N PRO A 196 -5.70 1.44 7.13
CA PRO A 196 -4.45 0.95 7.66
C PRO A 196 -4.74 -0.12 8.74
N PRO A 197 -3.79 -1.02 9.01
CA PRO A 197 -3.94 -2.00 10.08
C PRO A 197 -4.30 -1.33 11.41
N LEU A 198 -5.18 -1.96 12.17
CA LEU A 198 -5.49 -1.57 13.54
C LEU A 198 -4.36 -2.06 14.44
N GLU A 199 -3.56 -1.13 14.95
CA GLU A 199 -2.51 -1.45 15.91
C GLU A 199 -3.09 -1.48 17.32
N LEU A 200 -2.90 -2.58 18.03
CA LEU A 200 -3.32 -2.74 19.42
C LEU A 200 -2.09 -2.94 20.31
N ARG A 201 -2.08 -2.24 21.44
CA ARG A 201 -1.07 -2.37 22.50
C ARG A 201 -1.64 -3.07 23.73
N ASN A 202 -0.77 -3.70 24.50
CA ASN A 202 -1.07 -4.38 25.77
C ASN A 202 -2.05 -3.61 26.68
N TRP A 203 -1.78 -2.33 26.98
CA TRP A 203 -2.60 -1.52 27.87
C TRP A 203 -3.96 -1.13 27.27
N GLU A 204 -4.11 -1.15 25.94
CA GLU A 204 -5.39 -0.87 25.28
C GLU A 204 -6.35 -2.05 25.37
N VAL A 205 -5.81 -3.27 25.42
CA VAL A 205 -6.58 -4.52 25.49
C VAL A 205 -6.56 -5.15 26.88
N GLY A 206 -5.87 -4.55 27.85
CA GLY A 206 -5.74 -5.08 29.21
C GLY A 206 -4.99 -6.41 29.28
N ALA A 207 -4.02 -6.61 28.38
CA ALA A 207 -3.16 -7.79 28.35
C ALA A 207 -1.82 -7.51 29.06
N LYS A 208 -1.17 -8.55 29.58
CA LYS A 208 0.14 -8.43 30.22
C LYS A 208 1.22 -8.18 29.17
N GLU A 209 2.20 -7.33 29.50
CA GLU A 209 3.27 -6.92 28.57
C GLU A 209 4.13 -8.08 28.04
N GLY A 210 4.25 -9.18 28.78
CA GLY A 210 4.93 -10.40 28.34
C GLY A 210 4.10 -11.34 27.46
N GLU A 211 2.77 -11.21 27.48
CA GLU A 211 1.84 -12.06 26.70
C GLU A 211 1.39 -11.37 25.40
N PHE A 212 1.33 -10.04 25.42
CA PHE A 212 0.88 -9.22 24.30
C PHE A 212 1.72 -7.94 24.28
N SER A 213 2.35 -7.63 23.14
CA SER A 213 3.15 -6.41 22.99
C SER A 213 2.40 -5.38 22.14
N ARG A 214 2.82 -5.19 20.90
CA ARG A 214 2.14 -4.39 19.87
C ARG A 214 1.91 -5.27 18.64
N LEU A 215 0.66 -5.58 18.36
CA LEU A 215 0.27 -6.37 17.20
C LEU A 215 -0.55 -5.52 16.23
N SER A 216 -0.35 -5.77 14.94
CA SER A 216 -1.04 -5.09 13.85
C SER A 216 -2.07 -6.02 13.23
N PHE A 217 -3.33 -5.64 13.31
CA PHE A 217 -4.44 -6.44 12.79
C PHE A 217 -5.02 -5.83 11.52
N THR A 218 -5.34 -6.67 10.57
CA THR A 218 -6.01 -6.27 9.32
C THR A 218 -7.15 -7.23 9.05
N ASP A 219 -7.94 -6.94 8.02
CA ASP A 219 -9.05 -7.77 7.58
C ASP A 219 -8.72 -9.28 7.56
N GLY A 220 -9.62 -10.10 8.12
CA GLY A 220 -9.46 -11.55 8.20
C GLY A 220 -9.43 -12.23 6.83
N GLY A 221 -9.99 -11.58 5.80
CA GLY A 221 -10.06 -12.11 4.44
C GLY A 221 -8.71 -12.36 3.78
N ILE A 222 -7.62 -11.74 4.28
CA ILE A 222 -6.25 -12.01 3.78
C ILE A 222 -5.83 -13.46 4.06
N TYR A 223 -6.31 -14.03 5.16
CA TYR A 223 -5.92 -15.37 5.59
C TYR A 223 -7.05 -16.39 5.43
N ASP A 224 -8.25 -16.08 5.92
CA ASP A 224 -9.42 -16.95 5.85
C ASP A 224 -10.67 -16.07 5.70
N ASN A 225 -11.13 -15.87 4.45
CA ASN A 225 -12.31 -15.08 4.16
C ASN A 225 -13.63 -15.81 4.47
N ILE A 226 -13.61 -17.14 4.53
CA ILE A 226 -14.82 -17.96 4.66
C ILE A 226 -15.09 -18.28 6.14
N GLY A 227 -14.02 -18.40 6.94
CA GLY A 227 -14.06 -18.70 8.37
C GLY A 227 -14.10 -20.19 8.70
N LEU A 228 -13.79 -21.06 7.73
CA LEU A 228 -13.83 -22.51 7.91
C LEU A 228 -12.60 -23.06 8.63
N ARG A 229 -11.43 -22.40 8.55
CA ARG A 229 -10.23 -22.86 9.27
C ARG A 229 -10.44 -22.78 10.78
N MET A 230 -11.16 -21.76 11.24
CA MET A 230 -11.53 -21.66 12.65
C MET A 230 -12.52 -22.76 13.06
N PHE A 231 -13.49 -23.11 12.22
CA PHE A 231 -14.37 -24.24 12.50
C PHE A 231 -13.63 -25.56 12.61
N HIS A 232 -12.69 -25.81 11.69
CA HIS A 232 -11.81 -26.97 11.74
C HIS A 232 -10.99 -26.97 13.04
N HIS A 233 -10.45 -25.82 13.46
CA HIS A 233 -9.78 -25.69 14.75
C HIS A 233 -10.70 -25.95 15.95
N ILE A 234 -11.91 -25.40 15.97
CA ILE A 234 -12.89 -25.62 17.04
C ILE A 234 -13.27 -27.09 17.12
N GLN A 235 -13.48 -27.75 15.97
CA GLN A 235 -13.67 -29.19 15.91
C GLN A 235 -12.46 -29.86 16.56
N HIS A 236 -11.23 -29.64 16.07
CA HIS A 236 -10.00 -30.20 16.66
C HIS A 236 -9.81 -29.96 18.16
N MET A 237 -10.14 -28.76 18.64
CA MET A 237 -10.08 -28.44 20.07
C MET A 237 -11.15 -29.21 20.84
N SER A 238 -12.35 -29.33 20.30
CA SER A 238 -13.40 -30.18 20.86
C SER A 238 -13.02 -31.66 20.84
N LEU A 239 -12.23 -32.12 19.87
CA LEU A 239 -11.67 -33.47 19.82
C LEU A 239 -10.65 -33.65 20.95
N SER A 240 -9.63 -32.78 21.04
CA SER A 240 -8.55 -32.89 22.03
C SER A 240 -8.97 -32.57 23.47
N ASN A 241 -9.97 -31.72 23.69
CA ASN A 241 -10.55 -31.39 25.00
C ASN A 241 -11.82 -32.20 25.32
N ALA A 242 -12.21 -33.20 24.49
CA ALA A 242 -13.35 -34.03 24.81
C ALA A 242 -13.08 -34.75 26.14
N GLY A 243 -13.75 -34.29 27.19
CA GLY A 243 -13.77 -34.98 28.46
C GLY A 243 -14.44 -36.35 28.35
N ALA A 244 -14.57 -37.00 29.51
CA ALA A 244 -15.34 -38.22 29.65
C ALA A 244 -16.75 -38.08 29.04
N PRO A 245 -17.32 -39.15 28.44
CA PRO A 245 -18.66 -39.14 27.88
C PRO A 245 -19.69 -38.55 28.86
N ASP A 246 -20.52 -37.60 28.39
CA ASP A 246 -21.61 -37.01 29.16
C ASP A 246 -22.98 -37.17 28.47
N ALA A 247 -24.06 -36.69 29.12
CA ALA A 247 -25.42 -36.86 28.61
C ALA A 247 -25.67 -36.17 27.25
N THR A 248 -24.88 -35.16 26.88
CA THR A 248 -24.97 -34.45 25.60
C THR A 248 -24.25 -35.17 24.46
N ASP A 249 -23.46 -36.19 24.80
CA ASP A 249 -22.71 -37.02 23.87
C ASP A 249 -23.48 -38.24 23.37
N VAL A 250 -24.66 -38.54 23.93
CA VAL A 250 -25.43 -39.74 23.57
C VAL A 250 -26.35 -39.45 22.38
N LEU A 251 -26.16 -40.21 21.29
CA LEU A 251 -26.98 -40.12 20.08
C LEU A 251 -28.26 -40.96 20.21
N ASP A 252 -28.14 -42.15 20.78
CA ASP A 252 -29.24 -43.10 20.97
C ASP A 252 -29.13 -43.78 22.35
N PRO A 253 -29.82 -43.22 23.38
CA PRO A 253 -29.72 -43.71 24.75
C PRO A 253 -30.19 -45.15 24.92
N ASP A 254 -31.25 -45.54 24.21
CA ASP A 254 -31.84 -46.88 24.30
C ASP A 254 -30.92 -47.93 23.64
N ALA A 255 -30.36 -47.62 22.46
CA ALA A 255 -29.40 -48.50 21.80
C ALA A 255 -28.10 -48.67 22.61
N MET A 256 -27.60 -47.58 23.19
CA MET A 256 -26.43 -47.63 24.08
C MET A 256 -26.70 -48.53 25.30
N ALA A 257 -27.82 -48.33 25.99
CA ALA A 257 -28.16 -49.11 27.17
C ALA A 257 -28.37 -50.60 26.85
N ALA A 258 -28.99 -50.92 25.71
CA ALA A 258 -29.15 -52.29 25.24
C ALA A 258 -27.80 -52.95 24.90
N ALA A 259 -26.89 -52.23 24.24
CA ALA A 259 -25.56 -52.73 23.86
C ALA A 259 -24.67 -53.01 25.08
N LEU A 260 -24.67 -52.11 26.07
CA LEU A 260 -23.93 -52.33 27.31
C LEU A 260 -24.49 -53.56 28.03
N SER A 261 -25.82 -53.67 28.12
CA SER A 261 -26.48 -54.79 28.81
C SER A 261 -26.28 -56.14 28.11
N SER A 262 -26.11 -56.17 26.78
CA SER A 262 -25.82 -57.42 26.05
C SER A 262 -24.41 -57.95 26.33
N GLY A 263 -23.50 -57.08 26.80
CA GLY A 263 -22.16 -57.48 27.26
C GLY A 263 -22.18 -58.52 28.39
N ALA A 264 -23.29 -58.67 29.13
CA ALA A 264 -23.48 -59.72 30.12
C ALA A 264 -23.42 -61.14 29.54
N GLU A 265 -23.83 -61.31 28.28
CA GLU A 265 -23.98 -62.61 27.60
C GLU A 265 -22.95 -62.82 26.48
N MET A 266 -22.07 -61.83 26.24
CA MET A 266 -21.03 -61.91 25.23
C MET A 266 -19.79 -62.70 25.68
N PRO A 267 -19.04 -63.32 24.76
CA PRO A 267 -17.79 -64.03 25.08
C PRO A 267 -16.73 -63.15 25.76
N GLU A 268 -15.89 -63.77 26.60
CA GLU A 268 -14.84 -63.08 27.39
C GLU A 268 -13.81 -62.30 26.54
N ASN A 269 -13.64 -62.65 25.27
CA ASN A 269 -12.71 -61.99 24.34
C ASN A 269 -13.31 -60.75 23.63
N THR A 270 -14.47 -60.25 24.08
CA THR A 270 -15.13 -59.09 23.46
C THR A 270 -14.94 -57.81 24.29
N ALA A 271 -14.75 -56.68 23.61
CA ALA A 271 -14.61 -55.38 24.25
C ALA A 271 -15.85 -54.99 25.07
N MET A 272 -17.04 -55.38 24.60
CA MET A 272 -18.30 -55.09 25.28
C MET A 272 -18.45 -55.89 26.58
N ARG A 273 -17.97 -57.13 26.62
CA ARG A 273 -17.91 -57.92 27.85
C ARG A 273 -16.99 -57.27 28.89
N ARG A 274 -15.80 -56.82 28.46
CA ARG A 274 -14.84 -56.09 29.34
C ARG A 274 -15.42 -54.77 29.86
N LEU A 275 -16.12 -54.01 29.01
CA LEU A 275 -16.83 -52.80 29.44
C LEU A 275 -17.90 -53.11 30.47
N TRP A 276 -18.68 -54.18 30.26
CA TRP A 276 -19.71 -54.61 31.20
C TRP A 276 -19.14 -55.04 32.56
N GLU A 277 -18.03 -55.78 32.58
CA GLU A 277 -17.31 -56.15 33.82
C GLU A 277 -16.84 -54.92 34.59
N LYS A 278 -16.28 -53.92 33.89
CA LYS A 278 -15.87 -52.67 34.52
C LYS A 278 -17.05 -51.86 35.05
N LEU A 279 -18.15 -51.78 34.30
CA LEU A 279 -19.38 -51.09 34.73
C LEU A 279 -19.98 -51.73 35.97
N THR A 280 -20.09 -53.07 36.01
CA THR A 280 -20.64 -53.81 37.14
C THR A 280 -19.72 -53.83 38.36
N ALA A 281 -18.40 -53.76 38.16
CA ALA A 281 -17.44 -53.56 39.24
C ALA A 281 -17.53 -52.16 39.86
N LEU A 282 -17.86 -51.15 39.04
CA LEU A 282 -17.99 -49.76 39.48
C LEU A 282 -19.32 -49.50 40.19
N ASP A 283 -20.41 -50.08 39.69
CA ASP A 283 -21.74 -49.99 40.26
C ASP A 283 -22.51 -51.32 40.10
N PRO A 284 -22.56 -52.15 41.17
CA PRO A 284 -23.28 -53.43 41.15
C PRO A 284 -24.80 -53.27 40.94
N GLU A 285 -25.38 -52.11 41.27
CA GLU A 285 -26.83 -51.88 41.17
C GLU A 285 -27.34 -51.83 39.72
N ILE A 286 -26.45 -51.65 38.74
CA ILE A 286 -26.79 -51.66 37.30
C ILE A 286 -27.45 -52.99 36.90
N THR A 287 -27.05 -54.11 37.52
CA THR A 287 -27.60 -55.45 37.22
C THR A 287 -29.00 -55.66 37.76
N VAL A 288 -29.37 -54.95 38.84
CA VAL A 288 -30.67 -55.08 39.53
C VAL A 288 -31.71 -54.09 38.98
N ALA A 289 -31.27 -52.99 38.36
CA ALA A 289 -32.10 -51.86 37.93
C ALA A 289 -33.03 -52.12 36.73
N LYS A 290 -33.03 -53.33 36.14
CA LYS A 290 -33.80 -53.65 34.91
C LYS A 290 -35.34 -53.62 35.08
N SER A 291 -35.88 -53.46 36.31
CA SER A 291 -37.33 -53.64 36.54
C SER A 291 -38.13 -52.49 37.17
N LYS A 292 -37.55 -51.34 37.59
CA LYS A 292 -38.40 -50.27 38.21
C LYS A 292 -37.83 -48.85 38.38
N ARG A 293 -36.75 -48.44 37.69
CA ARG A 293 -36.30 -47.03 37.66
C ARG A 293 -36.82 -46.34 36.40
N GLU A 294 -37.17 -45.06 36.50
CA GLU A 294 -37.50 -44.22 35.34
C GLU A 294 -36.36 -44.31 34.32
N THR A 295 -36.65 -44.72 33.08
CA THR A 295 -35.67 -45.03 32.01
C THR A 295 -34.59 -43.95 31.85
N GLN A 296 -34.93 -42.68 32.04
CA GLN A 296 -33.99 -41.55 32.00
C GLN A 296 -32.93 -41.59 33.11
N GLN A 297 -33.29 -42.01 34.32
CA GLN A 297 -32.36 -42.11 35.45
C GLN A 297 -31.36 -43.24 35.22
N TYR A 298 -31.79 -44.36 34.61
CA TYR A 298 -30.93 -45.47 34.25
C TYR A 298 -29.91 -45.08 33.17
N HIS A 299 -30.33 -44.40 32.12
CA HIS A 299 -29.41 -43.89 31.09
C HIS A 299 -28.36 -42.94 31.66
N ARG A 300 -28.77 -42.05 32.57
CA ARG A 300 -27.84 -41.12 33.22
C ARG A 300 -26.76 -41.83 34.03
N ILE A 301 -27.13 -42.83 34.83
CA ILE A 301 -26.18 -43.63 35.63
C ILE A 301 -25.18 -44.35 34.74
N LEU A 302 -25.63 -44.96 33.64
CA LEU A 302 -24.73 -45.64 32.69
C LEU A 302 -23.71 -44.68 32.08
N ILE A 303 -24.13 -43.47 31.70
CA ILE A 303 -23.25 -42.44 31.11
C ILE A 303 -22.24 -41.94 32.13
N ASP A 304 -22.66 -41.64 33.35
CA ASP A 304 -21.77 -41.19 34.42
C ASP A 304 -20.70 -42.25 34.76
N ASN A 305 -21.09 -43.53 34.74
CA ASN A 305 -20.18 -44.64 34.97
C ASN A 305 -19.21 -44.87 33.81
N LEU A 306 -19.66 -44.76 32.55
CA LEU A 306 -18.77 -44.74 31.38
C LEU A 306 -17.79 -43.56 31.43
N GLY A 307 -18.25 -42.40 31.89
CA GLY A 307 -17.41 -41.23 32.11
C GLY A 307 -16.36 -41.45 33.20
N THR A 308 -16.66 -42.27 34.20
CA THR A 308 -15.70 -42.63 35.27
C THR A 308 -14.66 -43.61 34.74
N ILE A 309 -15.07 -44.61 33.97
CA ILE A 309 -14.17 -45.57 33.31
C ILE A 309 -13.22 -44.83 32.35
N ALA A 310 -13.74 -43.94 31.51
CA ALA A 310 -12.92 -43.16 30.59
C ALA A 310 -11.84 -42.32 31.29
N ARG A 311 -12.11 -41.85 32.52
CA ARG A 311 -11.16 -41.06 33.32
C ARG A 311 -10.12 -41.90 34.05
N ASN A 312 -10.49 -43.07 34.55
CA ASN A 312 -9.67 -43.79 35.53
C ASN A 312 -8.97 -45.01 34.95
N ASP A 313 -9.53 -45.64 33.91
CA ASP A 313 -8.98 -46.87 33.33
C ASP A 313 -7.96 -46.58 32.22
N GLU A 314 -7.08 -47.55 31.95
CA GLU A 314 -6.14 -47.53 30.81
C GLU A 314 -6.62 -48.52 29.73
N LEU A 315 -7.80 -48.29 29.12
CA LEU A 315 -8.39 -49.23 28.16
C LEU A 315 -7.48 -49.51 26.96
N TYR A 316 -6.69 -48.52 26.55
CA TYR A 316 -5.70 -48.61 25.48
C TYR A 316 -4.56 -49.63 25.74
N ARG A 317 -4.40 -50.12 26.97
CA ARG A 317 -3.45 -51.20 27.32
C ARG A 317 -4.06 -52.60 27.35
N ASP A 318 -5.38 -52.71 27.26
CA ASP A 318 -6.05 -54.00 27.19
C ASP A 318 -5.96 -54.55 25.74
N PRO A 319 -5.40 -55.75 25.53
CA PRO A 319 -5.21 -56.33 24.19
C PRO A 319 -6.49 -56.37 23.36
N ILE A 320 -7.65 -56.57 24.01
CA ILE A 320 -8.95 -56.65 23.33
C ILE A 320 -9.33 -55.29 22.71
N PHE A 321 -8.96 -54.19 23.36
CA PHE A 321 -9.26 -52.85 22.86
C PHE A 321 -8.23 -52.37 21.81
N GLN A 322 -7.00 -52.88 21.84
CA GLN A 322 -5.97 -52.56 20.86
C GLN A 322 -6.32 -53.08 19.44
N GLU A 323 -7.06 -54.18 19.38
CA GLU A 323 -7.56 -54.79 18.13
C GLU A 323 -8.82 -54.11 17.58
N ILE A 324 -9.40 -53.13 18.30
CA ILE A 324 -10.57 -52.40 17.81
C ILE A 324 -10.13 -51.47 16.67
N GLN A 325 -10.86 -51.56 15.56
CA GLN A 325 -10.69 -50.66 14.44
C GLN A 325 -11.31 -49.30 14.79
N LEU A 326 -10.45 -48.28 14.91
CA LEU A 326 -10.86 -46.90 15.19
C LEU A 326 -11.09 -46.16 13.87
N SER A 327 -12.17 -45.39 13.82
CA SER A 327 -12.54 -44.55 12.67
C SER A 327 -11.69 -43.29 12.56
N ASP A 328 -11.19 -42.74 13.68
CA ASP A 328 -10.29 -41.57 13.70
C ASP A 328 -8.82 -41.99 13.49
N PRO A 329 -8.15 -41.57 12.40
CA PRO A 329 -6.75 -41.88 12.14
C PRO A 329 -5.78 -41.41 13.23
N ARG A 330 -6.12 -40.34 13.97
CA ARG A 330 -5.30 -39.83 15.08
C ARG A 330 -5.43 -40.70 16.32
N ALA A 331 -6.64 -41.18 16.60
CA ALA A 331 -6.84 -42.11 17.70
C ALA A 331 -6.13 -43.43 17.42
N ARG A 332 -6.11 -43.86 16.15
CA ARG A 332 -5.30 -45.00 15.71
C ARG A 332 -3.80 -44.73 15.86
N ALA A 333 -3.30 -43.60 15.40
CA ALA A 333 -1.89 -43.24 15.55
C ALA A 333 -1.44 -43.14 17.02
N LEU A 334 -2.28 -42.55 17.89
CA LEU A 334 -2.02 -42.46 19.33
C LEU A 334 -2.05 -43.83 20.00
N LEU A 335 -2.98 -44.70 19.61
CA LEU A 335 -3.03 -46.09 20.07
C LEU A 335 -1.78 -46.87 19.63
N ASP A 336 -1.35 -46.69 18.38
CA ASP A 336 -0.15 -47.32 17.83
C ASP A 336 1.13 -46.80 18.52
N ASP A 337 1.20 -45.51 18.88
CA ASP A 337 2.30 -44.92 19.65
C ASP A 337 2.34 -45.44 21.10
N THR A 338 1.18 -45.66 21.72
CA THR A 338 1.12 -46.30 23.05
C THR A 338 1.54 -47.76 23.05
N ASN A 339 1.57 -48.42 21.89
CA ASN A 339 2.10 -49.78 21.75
C ASN A 339 3.63 -49.81 21.62
N THR A 340 4.25 -48.72 21.16
CA THR A 340 5.70 -48.64 20.97
C THR A 340 6.41 -47.96 22.14
N SER A 341 5.72 -47.09 22.90
CA SER A 341 6.27 -46.31 24.01
C SER A 341 5.71 -46.76 25.37
N PHE A 342 6.57 -46.83 26.40
CA PHE A 342 6.18 -47.26 27.77
C PHE A 342 5.59 -46.12 28.64
N ASP A 343 5.63 -44.89 28.15
CA ASP A 343 5.18 -43.72 28.92
C ASP A 343 3.65 -43.67 29.08
N ARG A 344 3.21 -43.13 30.23
CA ARG A 344 1.78 -42.89 30.47
C ARG A 344 1.31 -41.67 29.68
N LEU A 345 0.19 -41.81 28.98
CA LEU A 345 -0.49 -40.68 28.33
C LEU A 345 -0.84 -39.59 29.36
N GLU A 346 -0.79 -38.33 28.92
CA GLU A 346 -1.35 -37.22 29.69
C GLU A 346 -2.86 -37.44 29.97
N SER A 347 -3.38 -36.85 31.05
CA SER A 347 -4.74 -37.13 31.51
C SER A 347 -5.82 -36.82 30.46
N SER A 348 -5.61 -35.81 29.61
CA SER A 348 -6.53 -35.45 28.52
C SER A 348 -6.50 -36.48 27.39
N ASP A 349 -5.31 -36.89 26.97
CA ASP A 349 -5.11 -37.82 25.85
C ASP A 349 -5.62 -39.22 26.20
N ARG A 350 -5.46 -39.63 27.47
CA ARG A 350 -6.05 -40.86 27.99
C ARG A 350 -7.58 -40.83 27.91
N VAL A 351 -8.20 -39.77 28.42
CA VAL A 351 -9.67 -39.64 28.45
C VAL A 351 -10.23 -39.67 27.03
N TRP A 352 -9.58 -38.95 26.13
CA TRP A 352 -9.95 -38.91 24.72
C TRP A 352 -9.81 -40.28 24.04
N LEU A 353 -8.67 -40.95 24.18
CA LEU A 353 -8.44 -42.26 23.55
C LEU A 353 -9.40 -43.33 24.09
N ASN A 354 -9.61 -43.37 25.41
CA ASN A 354 -10.59 -44.26 26.04
C ASN A 354 -12.01 -44.01 25.51
N ARG A 355 -12.40 -42.75 25.32
CA ARG A 355 -13.69 -42.39 24.75
C ARG A 355 -13.86 -42.93 23.32
N GLN A 356 -12.83 -42.87 22.49
CA GLN A 356 -12.87 -43.44 21.13
C GLN A 356 -13.02 -44.96 21.15
N LEU A 357 -12.29 -45.63 22.05
CA LEU A 357 -12.38 -47.09 22.23
C LEU A 357 -13.77 -47.53 22.70
N ILE A 358 -14.38 -46.80 23.64
CA ILE A 358 -15.75 -47.06 24.11
C ILE A 358 -16.76 -46.86 22.98
N ALA A 359 -16.67 -45.76 22.23
CA ALA A 359 -17.56 -45.47 21.13
C ALA A 359 -17.49 -46.56 20.03
N ALA A 360 -16.28 -46.95 19.62
CA ALA A 360 -16.06 -47.99 18.63
C ALA A 360 -16.55 -49.37 19.10
N ALA A 361 -16.40 -49.69 20.39
CA ALA A 361 -16.93 -50.93 20.97
C ALA A 361 -18.47 -50.97 20.90
N LEU A 362 -19.14 -49.86 21.23
CA LEU A 362 -20.60 -49.74 21.16
C LEU A 362 -21.09 -49.85 19.71
N GLU A 363 -20.48 -49.11 18.79
CA GLU A 363 -20.84 -49.12 17.37
C GLU A 363 -20.69 -50.52 16.73
N ARG A 364 -19.62 -51.25 17.07
CA ARG A 364 -19.42 -52.63 16.62
C ARG A 364 -20.52 -53.58 17.12
N CYS A 365 -21.10 -53.32 18.29
CA CYS A 365 -22.17 -54.13 18.87
C CYS A 365 -23.55 -53.80 18.28
N THR A 366 -23.84 -52.53 18.04
CA THR A 366 -25.17 -52.06 17.59
C THR A 366 -25.30 -51.91 16.09
N GLY A 367 -24.19 -51.87 15.35
CA GLY A 367 -24.15 -51.52 13.93
C GLY A 367 -24.47 -50.05 13.64
N LYS A 368 -24.53 -49.19 14.66
CA LYS A 368 -24.80 -47.74 14.54
C LYS A 368 -24.12 -46.94 15.67
N PRO A 369 -23.68 -45.70 15.44
CA PRO A 369 -23.02 -44.90 16.47
C PRO A 369 -23.99 -44.56 17.63
N CYS A 370 -23.62 -44.93 18.85
CA CYS A 370 -24.43 -44.71 20.07
C CYS A 370 -23.96 -43.52 20.90
N LEU A 371 -22.65 -43.29 20.89
CA LEU A 371 -22.01 -42.09 21.40
C LEU A 371 -21.55 -41.26 20.20
N ARG A 372 -21.54 -39.94 20.38
CA ARG A 372 -20.75 -39.06 19.52
C ARG A 372 -19.31 -39.54 19.62
N SER A 373 -18.80 -40.13 18.53
CA SER A 373 -17.36 -40.27 18.30
C SER A 373 -16.75 -38.93 18.70
N GLY A 374 -15.71 -38.92 19.54
CA GLY A 374 -15.06 -37.69 19.99
C GLY A 374 -14.28 -37.05 18.84
N GLY A 375 -14.97 -36.89 17.70
CA GLY A 375 -14.67 -37.10 16.29
C GLY A 375 -15.68 -36.33 15.41
N ASP A 376 -16.97 -36.37 15.76
CA ASP A 376 -18.02 -35.68 15.01
C ASP A 376 -18.22 -34.26 15.53
N GLY A 377 -17.73 -33.32 14.72
CA GLY A 377 -17.98 -31.89 14.87
C GLY A 377 -19.44 -31.51 14.65
N PHE A 378 -19.66 -30.24 14.31
CA PHE A 378 -20.98 -29.70 13.94
C PHE A 378 -21.82 -30.67 13.09
N ASP A 379 -23.09 -30.87 13.45
CA ASP A 379 -24.04 -31.68 12.67
C ASP A 379 -24.21 -31.11 11.24
N GLY A 380 -23.91 -29.83 11.06
CA GLY A 380 -23.69 -29.18 9.79
C GLY A 380 -23.04 -27.81 9.95
N ILE A 381 -22.21 -27.40 8.99
CA ILE A 381 -21.65 -26.05 8.92
C ILE A 381 -22.30 -25.33 7.74
N LEU A 382 -23.04 -24.28 8.06
CA LEU A 382 -23.67 -23.39 7.09
C LEU A 382 -22.71 -22.25 6.78
N VAL A 383 -22.38 -22.05 5.51
CA VAL A 383 -21.40 -21.07 5.06
C VAL A 383 -22.09 -20.05 4.18
N SER A 384 -22.32 -18.85 4.70
CA SER A 384 -22.77 -17.74 3.89
C SER A 384 -21.55 -17.05 3.27
N ASP A 385 -21.38 -17.24 1.96
CA ASP A 385 -20.25 -16.70 1.19
C ASP A 385 -20.70 -15.51 0.35
N ALA A 386 -20.38 -14.31 0.84
CA ALA A 386 -20.60 -13.03 0.20
C ALA A 386 -19.30 -12.43 -0.37
N GLY A 387 -18.27 -13.26 -0.59
CA GLY A 387 -17.01 -12.89 -1.22
C GLY A 387 -17.23 -12.22 -2.57
N ALA A 388 -16.38 -11.25 -2.93
CA ALA A 388 -16.52 -10.54 -4.19
C ALA A 388 -16.11 -11.42 -5.37
N SER A 389 -16.99 -11.55 -6.36
CA SER A 389 -16.63 -12.08 -7.65
C SER A 389 -15.62 -11.16 -8.32
N PHE A 390 -14.51 -11.74 -8.78
CA PHE A 390 -13.45 -11.00 -9.45
C PHE A 390 -13.96 -10.35 -10.74
N LYS A 391 -13.86 -9.03 -10.83
CA LYS A 391 -14.20 -8.30 -12.07
C LYS A 391 -13.03 -8.31 -13.02
N VAL A 392 -13.19 -8.92 -14.18
CA VAL A 392 -12.27 -8.78 -15.32
C VAL A 392 -12.48 -7.38 -15.92
N ARG A 393 -11.43 -6.55 -16.00
CA ARG A 393 -11.50 -5.26 -16.69
C ARG A 393 -11.27 -5.50 -18.18
N GLY A 394 -12.30 -5.32 -18.99
CA GLY A 394 -12.23 -5.44 -20.46
C GLY A 394 -11.46 -4.29 -21.12
N ASP A 395 -11.51 -3.09 -20.55
CA ASP A 395 -10.82 -1.91 -21.07
C ASP A 395 -10.34 -0.99 -19.94
N GLY A 396 -9.05 -0.69 -19.91
CA GLY A 396 -8.51 0.35 -19.03
C GLY A 396 -7.00 0.26 -18.86
N LYS A 397 -6.30 1.36 -19.18
CA LYS A 397 -4.90 1.57 -18.79
C LYS A 397 -4.72 1.21 -17.31
N ALA A 398 -3.64 0.50 -16.98
CA ALA A 398 -3.20 0.37 -15.59
C ALA A 398 -3.11 1.80 -15.01
N GLY A 399 -3.93 2.10 -14.01
CA GLY A 399 -3.92 3.44 -13.43
C GLY A 399 -2.64 3.68 -12.63
N GLY A 400 -2.53 4.86 -12.01
CA GLY A 400 -1.36 5.20 -11.17
C GLY A 400 -1.16 4.25 -9.97
N LEU A 401 -0.03 4.41 -9.27
CA LEU A 401 0.45 3.53 -8.18
C LEU A 401 -0.62 3.09 -7.17
N PHE A 402 -1.48 4.01 -6.72
CA PHE A 402 -2.56 3.70 -5.77
C PHE A 402 -3.61 2.74 -6.33
N SER A 403 -4.01 2.94 -7.60
CA SER A 403 -5.00 2.07 -8.24
C SER A 403 -4.45 0.67 -8.50
N THR A 404 -3.15 0.57 -8.80
CA THR A 404 -2.44 -0.71 -8.92
C THR A 404 -2.41 -1.43 -7.58
N ALA A 405 -2.02 -0.76 -6.49
CA ALA A 405 -1.99 -1.37 -5.16
C ALA A 405 -3.37 -1.88 -4.69
N MET A 406 -4.43 -1.10 -4.90
CA MET A 406 -5.80 -1.53 -4.61
C MET A 406 -6.20 -2.74 -5.45
N ARG A 407 -5.87 -2.74 -6.75
CA ARG A 407 -6.18 -3.84 -7.66
C ARG A 407 -5.40 -5.11 -7.31
N SER A 408 -4.13 -5.01 -6.96
CA SER A 408 -3.32 -6.13 -6.48
C SER A 408 -3.90 -6.74 -5.21
N SER A 409 -4.37 -5.90 -4.27
CA SER A 409 -5.04 -6.36 -3.06
C SER A 409 -6.36 -7.09 -3.37
N ASP A 410 -7.17 -6.54 -4.28
CA ASP A 410 -8.41 -7.18 -4.74
C ASP A 410 -8.11 -8.56 -5.40
N ILE A 411 -7.03 -8.70 -6.19
CA ILE A 411 -6.60 -9.97 -6.81
C ILE A 411 -6.14 -10.98 -5.74
N LEU A 412 -5.32 -10.55 -4.79
CA LEU A 412 -4.80 -11.43 -3.73
C LEU A 412 -5.95 -12.00 -2.89
N MET A 413 -6.91 -11.16 -2.52
CA MET A 413 -8.09 -11.58 -1.76
C MET A 413 -8.94 -12.59 -2.55
N ASP A 414 -9.16 -12.36 -3.84
CA ASP A 414 -9.87 -13.31 -4.69
C ASP A 414 -9.14 -14.66 -4.77
N ARG A 415 -7.80 -14.65 -4.90
CA ARG A 415 -7.02 -15.89 -4.95
C ARG A 415 -7.06 -16.66 -3.64
N VAL A 416 -7.01 -15.98 -2.50
CA VAL A 416 -7.18 -16.60 -1.17
C VAL A 416 -8.56 -17.26 -1.08
N ASN A 417 -9.62 -16.55 -1.45
CA ASN A 417 -10.98 -17.10 -1.43
C ASN A 417 -11.14 -18.36 -2.31
N GLN A 418 -10.53 -18.36 -3.51
CA GLN A 418 -10.51 -19.54 -4.38
C GLN A 418 -9.81 -20.74 -3.74
N LEU A 419 -8.64 -20.53 -3.13
CA LEU A 419 -7.89 -21.60 -2.47
C LEU A 419 -8.63 -22.18 -1.26
N GLU A 420 -9.32 -21.34 -0.49
CA GLU A 420 -10.17 -21.80 0.62
C GLU A 420 -11.37 -22.60 0.10
N LEU A 421 -12.05 -22.13 -0.95
CA LEU A 421 -13.13 -22.90 -1.60
C LEU A 421 -12.62 -24.24 -2.15
N GLU A 422 -11.50 -24.26 -2.87
CA GLU A 422 -10.89 -25.51 -3.38
C GLU A 422 -10.57 -26.50 -2.25
N SER A 423 -10.08 -25.98 -1.10
CA SER A 423 -9.72 -26.80 0.06
C SER A 423 -10.94 -27.38 0.79
N PHE A 424 -12.06 -26.63 0.86
CA PHE A 424 -13.19 -26.99 1.74
C PHE A 424 -14.51 -27.32 1.03
N ARG A 425 -14.67 -27.06 -0.27
CA ARG A 425 -15.95 -27.23 -1.00
C ARG A 425 -16.50 -28.65 -0.97
N TYR A 426 -15.62 -29.65 -0.87
CA TYR A 426 -16.00 -31.06 -0.84
C TYR A 426 -16.02 -31.65 0.58
N THR A 427 -15.88 -30.80 1.61
CA THR A 427 -15.95 -31.26 3.00
C THR A 427 -17.35 -31.78 3.32
N PRO A 428 -17.51 -33.04 3.73
CA PRO A 428 -18.81 -33.58 4.15
C PRO A 428 -19.38 -32.74 5.31
N GLY A 429 -20.70 -32.51 5.29
CA GLY A 429 -21.38 -31.74 6.34
C GLY A 429 -21.28 -30.21 6.22
N VAL A 430 -20.69 -29.67 5.14
CA VAL A 430 -20.64 -28.22 4.87
C VAL A 430 -21.62 -27.83 3.76
N LEU A 431 -22.49 -26.85 4.03
CA LEU A 431 -23.43 -26.27 3.07
C LEU A 431 -23.04 -24.83 2.74
N PHE A 432 -22.82 -24.53 1.47
CA PHE A 432 -22.45 -23.20 1.02
C PHE A 432 -23.68 -22.44 0.46
N PHE A 433 -23.76 -21.16 0.79
CA PHE A 433 -24.67 -20.16 0.23
C PHE A 433 -23.83 -19.11 -0.50
N PRO A 434 -23.34 -19.40 -1.72
CA PRO A 434 -22.49 -18.45 -2.43
C PRO A 434 -23.34 -17.37 -3.10
N ILE A 435 -22.94 -16.12 -2.92
CA ILE A 435 -23.59 -14.95 -3.51
C ILE A 435 -23.60 -14.99 -5.05
N THR A 436 -22.73 -15.80 -5.65
CA THR A 436 -22.66 -15.99 -7.11
C THR A 436 -23.69 -16.99 -7.64
N HIS A 437 -24.31 -17.80 -6.78
CA HIS A 437 -25.36 -18.71 -7.21
C HIS A 437 -26.63 -17.93 -7.55
N VAL A 438 -27.27 -18.29 -8.66
CA VAL A 438 -28.47 -17.63 -9.17
C VAL A 438 -29.59 -18.67 -9.18
N VAL A 439 -30.64 -18.41 -8.41
CA VAL A 439 -31.81 -19.28 -8.31
C VAL A 439 -32.74 -18.99 -9.48
N GLN A 440 -33.10 -20.01 -10.26
CA GLN A 440 -34.02 -19.84 -11.38
C GLN A 440 -35.45 -19.69 -10.87
N GLN A 441 -36.28 -18.90 -11.56
CA GLN A 441 -37.69 -18.73 -11.19
C GLN A 441 -38.52 -20.01 -11.34
N THR A 442 -38.00 -21.00 -12.08
CA THR A 442 -38.56 -22.35 -12.16
C THR A 442 -38.33 -23.17 -10.90
N GLU A 443 -37.25 -22.89 -10.16
CA GLU A 443 -36.92 -23.54 -8.88
C GLU A 443 -37.63 -22.82 -7.72
N ASP A 444 -37.74 -21.49 -7.84
CA ASP A 444 -38.35 -20.63 -6.84
C ASP A 444 -39.05 -19.43 -7.51
N SER A 445 -40.37 -19.51 -7.67
CA SER A 445 -41.17 -18.47 -8.33
C SER A 445 -41.17 -17.12 -7.60
N GLN A 446 -40.78 -17.12 -6.32
CA GLN A 446 -40.70 -15.92 -5.49
C GLN A 446 -39.29 -15.31 -5.50
N ALA A 447 -38.30 -15.94 -6.13
CA ALA A 447 -36.96 -15.41 -6.20
C ALA A 447 -36.90 -14.14 -7.07
N PRO A 448 -36.02 -13.17 -6.72
CA PRO A 448 -35.72 -12.04 -7.60
C PRO A 448 -35.35 -12.53 -9.00
N HIS A 449 -35.61 -11.73 -10.03
CA HIS A 449 -35.27 -12.12 -11.40
C HIS A 449 -33.76 -12.46 -11.53
N PRO A 450 -33.37 -13.49 -12.29
CA PRO A 450 -31.96 -13.94 -12.40
C PRO A 450 -30.96 -12.82 -12.72
N GLU A 451 -31.34 -11.89 -13.60
CA GLU A 451 -30.51 -10.71 -13.93
C GLU A 451 -30.27 -9.76 -12.74
N ILE A 452 -31.27 -9.60 -11.85
CA ILE A 452 -31.11 -8.80 -10.62
C ILE A 452 -30.16 -9.53 -9.67
N GLN A 453 -30.33 -10.84 -9.49
CA GLN A 453 -29.43 -11.67 -8.66
C GLN A 453 -27.97 -11.59 -9.15
N HIS A 454 -27.78 -11.71 -10.47
CA HIS A 454 -26.46 -11.59 -11.10
C HIS A 454 -25.81 -10.24 -10.78
N HIS A 455 -26.52 -9.13 -10.99
CA HIS A 455 -25.99 -7.81 -10.69
C HIS A 455 -25.85 -7.52 -9.18
N ALA A 456 -26.70 -8.11 -8.33
CA ALA A 456 -26.58 -8.01 -6.88
C ALA A 456 -25.24 -8.60 -6.40
N SER A 457 -24.82 -9.74 -6.96
CA SER A 457 -23.51 -10.33 -6.66
C SER A 457 -22.32 -9.43 -7.03
N LEU A 458 -22.52 -8.53 -8.01
CA LEU A 458 -21.51 -7.62 -8.54
C LEU A 458 -21.51 -6.23 -7.87
N ILE A 459 -22.44 -5.98 -6.93
CA ILE A 459 -22.45 -4.73 -6.15
C ILE A 459 -21.10 -4.56 -5.44
N ARG A 460 -20.65 -3.30 -5.33
CA ARG A 460 -19.37 -2.96 -4.67
C ARG A 460 -19.36 -3.36 -3.19
N THR A 461 -18.17 -3.59 -2.65
CA THR A 461 -17.93 -3.91 -1.23
C THR A 461 -17.61 -2.68 -0.37
N ASP A 462 -17.61 -1.49 -0.97
CA ASP A 462 -17.27 -0.24 -0.28
C ASP A 462 -18.27 0.04 0.86
N MET A 463 -17.81 0.64 1.96
CA MET A 463 -18.67 1.04 3.09
C MET A 463 -19.32 2.42 2.87
N ASP A 464 -19.75 2.72 1.65
CA ASP A 464 -20.53 3.91 1.32
C ASP A 464 -22.04 3.63 1.45
N ALA A 465 -22.88 4.64 1.25
CA ALA A 465 -24.32 4.49 1.45
C ALA A 465 -24.98 3.60 0.38
N PHE A 466 -25.75 2.60 0.84
CA PHE A 466 -26.56 1.72 -0.01
C PHE A 466 -27.98 2.30 -0.21
N SER A 467 -28.48 2.21 -1.43
CA SER A 467 -29.86 2.55 -1.79
C SER A 467 -30.84 1.45 -1.40
N ASP A 468 -32.11 1.80 -1.28
CA ASP A 468 -33.18 0.85 -0.96
C ASP A 468 -33.24 -0.33 -1.95
N LEU A 469 -33.00 -0.10 -3.24
CA LEU A 469 -32.95 -1.18 -4.24
C LEU A 469 -31.78 -2.14 -4.01
N GLU A 470 -30.59 -1.63 -3.68
CA GLU A 470 -29.42 -2.48 -3.37
C GLU A 470 -29.68 -3.31 -2.11
N VAL A 471 -30.30 -2.71 -1.09
CA VAL A 471 -30.72 -3.38 0.14
C VAL A 471 -31.68 -4.52 -0.14
N SER A 472 -32.81 -4.25 -0.80
CA SER A 472 -33.82 -5.27 -1.10
C SER A 472 -33.25 -6.38 -1.98
N ALA A 473 -32.45 -6.04 -3.00
CA ALA A 473 -31.85 -7.03 -3.90
C ALA A 473 -30.89 -7.97 -3.15
N LEU A 474 -29.99 -7.46 -2.31
CA LEU A 474 -29.02 -8.30 -1.59
C LEU A 474 -29.65 -9.19 -0.52
N VAL A 475 -30.62 -8.63 0.24
CA VAL A 475 -31.30 -9.38 1.30
C VAL A 475 -32.18 -10.49 0.71
N GLN A 476 -33.00 -10.19 -0.31
CA GLN A 476 -33.81 -11.22 -0.95
C GLN A 476 -32.96 -12.26 -1.67
N HIS A 477 -31.84 -11.85 -2.28
CA HIS A 477 -30.89 -12.76 -2.90
C HIS A 477 -30.30 -13.76 -1.90
N GLY A 478 -29.81 -13.28 -0.76
CA GLY A 478 -29.29 -14.15 0.32
C GLY A 478 -30.34 -15.11 0.86
N TYR A 479 -31.58 -14.63 1.06
CA TYR A 479 -32.70 -15.46 1.50
C TYR A 479 -32.98 -16.60 0.51
N CYS A 480 -33.12 -16.28 -0.78
CA CYS A 480 -33.47 -17.24 -1.82
C CYS A 480 -32.36 -18.27 -2.07
N VAL A 481 -31.08 -17.85 -2.08
CA VAL A 481 -29.96 -18.78 -2.22
C VAL A 481 -29.89 -19.76 -1.05
N ALA A 482 -30.05 -19.28 0.18
CA ALA A 482 -30.07 -20.16 1.35
C ALA A 482 -31.25 -21.13 1.32
N ARG A 483 -32.43 -20.63 0.93
CA ARG A 483 -33.63 -21.45 0.73
C ARG A 483 -33.42 -22.56 -0.29
N GLN A 484 -32.89 -22.23 -1.47
CA GLN A 484 -32.67 -23.20 -2.53
C GLN A 484 -31.62 -24.26 -2.13
N ALA A 485 -30.49 -23.82 -1.56
CA ALA A 485 -29.44 -24.73 -1.11
C ALA A 485 -29.93 -25.73 -0.05
N CYS A 486 -30.79 -25.29 0.89
CA CYS A 486 -31.41 -26.18 1.88
C CYS A 486 -32.47 -27.12 1.28
N ARG A 487 -33.12 -26.77 0.16
CA ARG A 487 -34.03 -27.69 -0.55
C ARG A 487 -33.27 -28.81 -1.24
N GLU A 488 -32.13 -28.49 -1.86
CA GLU A 488 -31.33 -29.46 -2.63
C GLU A 488 -30.59 -30.46 -1.73
N ARG A 489 -30.04 -29.97 -0.62
CA ARG A 489 -29.37 -30.81 0.36
C ARG A 489 -30.27 -30.91 1.58
N ALA A 490 -30.98 -32.03 1.69
CA ALA A 490 -31.79 -32.42 2.85
C ALA A 490 -30.90 -32.66 4.09
N LEU A 491 -30.15 -31.64 4.51
CA LEU A 491 -29.25 -31.68 5.66
C LEU A 491 -30.00 -31.91 6.96
N LEU A 492 -31.31 -31.61 6.99
CA LEU A 492 -32.15 -31.71 8.18
C LEU A 492 -33.52 -32.30 7.81
N PRO A 493 -33.84 -33.53 8.28
CA PRO A 493 -35.11 -34.21 7.97
C PRO A 493 -36.38 -33.53 8.51
N THR A 494 -36.25 -32.49 9.36
CA THR A 494 -37.33 -31.95 10.20
C THR A 494 -37.66 -30.48 9.98
N ALA A 495 -36.94 -29.73 9.14
CA ALA A 495 -37.21 -28.31 8.94
C ALA A 495 -38.23 -28.08 7.81
N GLU A 496 -39.40 -27.53 8.14
CA GLU A 496 -40.34 -27.04 7.13
C GLU A 496 -39.72 -25.82 6.43
N ILE A 497 -39.34 -25.98 5.17
CA ILE A 497 -38.72 -24.91 4.38
C ILE A 497 -39.82 -23.90 3.96
N PRO A 498 -39.68 -22.60 4.30
CA PRO A 498 -40.67 -21.59 3.94
C PRO A 498 -40.90 -21.48 2.42
N THR A 499 -42.17 -21.38 2.01
CA THR A 499 -42.58 -21.25 0.60
C THR A 499 -43.06 -19.85 0.21
N GLY A 500 -43.24 -18.95 1.19
CA GLY A 500 -43.70 -17.58 0.97
C GLY A 500 -42.69 -16.66 0.26
N PRO A 501 -43.06 -15.40 -0.03
CA PRO A 501 -42.13 -14.42 -0.60
C PRO A 501 -40.95 -14.17 0.35
N PRO A 502 -39.73 -13.93 -0.18
CA PRO A 502 -38.59 -13.58 0.65
C PRO A 502 -38.86 -12.26 1.37
N TRP A 503 -38.33 -12.13 2.59
CA TRP A 503 -38.50 -10.91 3.38
C TRP A 503 -37.82 -9.71 2.71
N ASP A 504 -38.57 -8.61 2.58
CA ASP A 504 -38.06 -7.33 2.09
C ASP A 504 -38.02 -6.29 3.22
N PRO A 505 -36.83 -5.89 3.69
CA PRO A 505 -36.69 -4.89 4.75
C PRO A 505 -37.27 -3.53 4.38
N VAL A 506 -37.20 -3.13 3.11
CA VAL A 506 -37.68 -1.82 2.65
C VAL A 506 -39.20 -1.80 2.63
N ALA A 507 -39.82 -2.86 2.12
CA ALA A 507 -41.27 -3.04 2.18
C ALA A 507 -41.79 -3.08 3.62
N ALA A 508 -41.13 -3.85 4.50
CA ALA A 508 -41.50 -3.93 5.91
C ALA A 508 -41.39 -2.57 6.62
N ARG A 509 -40.35 -1.77 6.31
CA ARG A 509 -40.20 -0.39 6.81
C ARG A 509 -41.30 0.54 6.28
N ALA A 510 -41.71 0.41 5.02
CA ALA A 510 -42.77 1.20 4.42
C ALA A 510 -44.14 0.89 5.04
N MET A 511 -44.44 -0.40 5.25
CA MET A 511 -45.66 -0.85 5.94
C MET A 511 -45.74 -0.30 7.36
N ARG A 512 -44.65 -0.35 8.14
CA ARG A 512 -44.62 0.20 9.51
C ARG A 512 -44.86 1.71 9.56
N LYS A 513 -44.49 2.45 8.51
CA LYS A 513 -44.72 3.90 8.39
C LYS A 513 -46.11 4.26 7.86
N GLY A 514 -47.01 3.29 7.69
CA GLY A 514 -48.37 3.52 7.22
C GLY A 514 -48.46 3.89 5.73
N THR A 515 -47.41 3.64 4.94
CA THR A 515 -47.42 3.86 3.49
C THR A 515 -48.02 2.63 2.80
N THR A 516 -48.88 2.82 1.80
CA THR A 516 -49.51 1.70 1.08
C THR A 516 -48.45 0.80 0.41
N ALA A 517 -48.49 -0.49 0.74
CA ALA A 517 -47.56 -1.52 0.27
C ALA A 517 -47.52 -1.69 -1.26
N GLY A 518 -48.51 -1.17 -1.99
CA GLY A 518 -48.62 -1.25 -3.45
C GLY A 518 -47.58 -0.43 -4.25
N SER A 519 -46.62 0.24 -3.59
CA SER A 519 -45.58 1.03 -4.25
C SER A 519 -44.19 0.38 -4.28
N VAL A 520 -44.01 -0.77 -3.61
CA VAL A 520 -42.72 -1.48 -3.61
C VAL A 520 -42.73 -2.49 -4.74
N ALA A 521 -41.96 -2.20 -5.78
CA ALA A 521 -41.88 -3.05 -6.97
C ALA A 521 -41.32 -4.44 -6.61
N LEU A 522 -42.01 -5.49 -7.06
CA LEU A 522 -41.57 -6.87 -6.90
C LEU A 522 -40.31 -7.12 -7.74
N LEU A 523 -39.24 -7.55 -7.09
CA LEU A 523 -37.99 -7.90 -7.77
C LEU A 523 -38.12 -9.18 -8.60
N SER A 524 -39.17 -9.97 -8.41
CA SER A 524 -39.49 -11.16 -9.19
C SER A 524 -40.20 -10.85 -10.51
N ASP A 525 -40.71 -9.63 -10.71
CA ASP A 525 -41.45 -9.27 -11.92
C ASP A 525 -40.53 -9.13 -13.16
N PRO A 526 -40.76 -9.93 -14.24
CA PRO A 526 -39.99 -9.83 -15.47
C PRO A 526 -40.11 -8.45 -16.16
N GLY A 527 -41.24 -7.76 -16.00
CA GLY A 527 -41.50 -6.47 -16.66
C GLY A 527 -40.60 -5.34 -16.16
N THR A 528 -40.20 -5.38 -14.89
CA THR A 528 -39.35 -4.36 -14.25
C THR A 528 -37.90 -4.81 -14.06
N ALA A 529 -37.61 -6.10 -14.22
CA ALA A 529 -36.30 -6.71 -14.00
C ALA A 529 -35.15 -6.00 -14.74
N LEU A 530 -35.32 -5.69 -16.02
CA LEU A 530 -34.28 -5.04 -16.83
C LEU A 530 -33.94 -3.63 -16.32
N GLN A 531 -34.94 -2.89 -15.83
CA GLN A 531 -34.73 -1.54 -15.30
C GLN A 531 -33.95 -1.58 -13.98
N PHE A 532 -34.29 -2.52 -13.09
CA PHE A 532 -33.56 -2.71 -11.83
C PHE A 532 -32.15 -3.25 -12.06
N ALA A 533 -31.98 -4.23 -12.95
CA ALA A 533 -30.68 -4.75 -13.36
C ALA A 533 -29.73 -3.63 -13.82
N ARG A 534 -30.19 -2.72 -14.71
CA ARG A 534 -29.37 -1.57 -15.15
C ARG A 534 -28.99 -0.62 -14.02
N ARG A 535 -29.87 -0.36 -13.06
CA ARG A 535 -29.56 0.48 -11.89
C ARG A 535 -28.54 -0.21 -10.97
N LEU A 536 -28.67 -1.51 -10.75
CA LEU A 536 -27.71 -2.31 -9.97
C LEU A 536 -26.35 -2.43 -10.68
N GLN A 537 -26.33 -2.50 -12.01
CA GLN A 537 -25.08 -2.52 -12.78
C GLN A 537 -24.21 -1.29 -12.51
N GLN A 538 -24.81 -0.10 -12.36
CA GLN A 538 -24.08 1.14 -12.02
C GLN A 538 -23.49 1.11 -10.60
N SER A 539 -24.12 0.36 -9.70
CA SER A 539 -23.73 0.18 -8.30
C SER A 539 -22.46 -0.66 -8.12
N SER A 540 -22.00 -1.29 -9.20
CA SER A 540 -20.78 -2.09 -9.26
C SER A 540 -19.50 -1.23 -9.28
N SER A 541 -19.60 0.07 -9.59
CA SER A 541 -18.44 0.98 -9.71
C SER A 541 -18.09 1.69 -8.40
N ARG A 542 -16.78 1.79 -8.07
CA ARG A 542 -16.30 2.53 -6.88
C ARG A 542 -16.39 4.04 -7.14
N ARG A 543 -17.09 4.77 -6.27
CA ARG A 543 -17.20 6.24 -6.35
C ARG A 543 -16.01 6.89 -5.64
N ILE A 544 -15.01 7.37 -6.40
CA ILE A 544 -13.75 7.91 -5.83
C ILE A 544 -13.82 9.43 -5.60
N LEU A 545 -14.47 10.18 -6.51
CA LEU A 545 -14.43 11.65 -6.51
C LEU A 545 -15.58 12.32 -5.74
N SER A 546 -16.67 11.62 -5.44
CA SER A 546 -17.80 12.15 -4.65
C SER A 546 -17.53 12.20 -3.13
N THR A 547 -16.29 11.96 -2.72
CA THR A 547 -15.88 11.70 -1.33
C THR A 547 -15.67 12.97 -0.51
N LEU A 548 -15.21 14.06 -1.13
CA LEU A 548 -14.67 15.22 -0.41
C LEU A 548 -15.72 16.23 0.08
N LEU A 549 -16.84 16.41 -0.64
CA LEU A 549 -17.83 17.44 -0.32
C LEU A 549 -19.23 16.82 -0.20
N ASN A 550 -19.82 16.91 0.99
CA ASN A 550 -21.22 16.57 1.25
C ASN A 550 -21.82 17.61 2.19
N PHE A 551 -22.80 18.39 1.71
CA PHE A 551 -23.41 19.49 2.48
C PHE A 551 -24.13 19.05 3.76
N ARG A 552 -24.42 17.75 3.91
CA ARG A 552 -24.98 17.21 5.16
C ARG A 552 -23.92 16.90 6.23
N ASP A 553 -22.63 17.08 5.92
CA ASP A 553 -21.53 16.73 6.80
C ASP A 553 -20.68 17.96 7.16
N TRP A 554 -20.46 18.18 8.46
CA TRP A 554 -19.81 19.40 8.95
C TRP A 554 -18.37 19.63 8.43
N PRO A 555 -17.51 18.61 8.19
CA PRO A 555 -16.15 18.87 7.71
C PRO A 555 -16.12 19.54 6.34
N THR A 556 -17.17 19.34 5.52
CA THR A 556 -17.33 20.02 4.22
C THR A 556 -17.23 21.54 4.37
N TYR A 557 -17.80 22.11 5.43
CA TYR A 557 -17.77 23.55 5.70
C TYR A 557 -16.39 24.04 6.14
N VAL A 558 -15.53 23.16 6.67
CA VAL A 558 -14.12 23.45 6.95
C VAL A 558 -13.27 23.35 5.69
N TRP A 559 -13.53 22.34 4.84
CA TRP A 559 -12.77 22.13 3.60
C TRP A 559 -13.09 23.15 2.52
N MET A 560 -14.33 23.62 2.40
CA MET A 560 -14.74 24.61 1.41
C MET A 560 -13.86 25.87 1.37
N PRO A 561 -13.61 26.60 2.48
CA PRO A 561 -12.75 27.78 2.44
C PRO A 561 -11.29 27.42 2.11
N ILE A 562 -10.78 26.26 2.58
CA ILE A 562 -9.41 25.81 2.29
C ILE A 562 -9.24 25.50 0.81
N VAL A 563 -10.17 24.75 0.22
CA VAL A 563 -10.14 24.41 -1.22
C VAL A 563 -10.30 25.67 -2.07
N THR A 564 -11.19 26.59 -1.71
CA THR A 564 -11.34 27.88 -2.40
C THR A 564 -10.05 28.70 -2.32
N LEU A 565 -9.41 28.78 -1.15
CA LEU A 565 -8.12 29.46 -1.01
C LEU A 565 -7.05 28.82 -1.89
N LEU A 566 -6.98 27.49 -1.94
CA LEU A 566 -5.98 26.76 -2.73
C LEU A 566 -6.23 26.95 -4.25
N MET A 567 -7.50 26.92 -4.67
CA MET A 567 -7.92 27.19 -6.05
C MET A 567 -7.62 28.62 -6.50
N LEU A 568 -7.62 29.61 -5.59
CA LEU A 568 -7.27 30.99 -5.92
C LEU A 568 -5.76 31.24 -5.86
N THR A 569 -5.09 30.70 -4.84
CA THR A 569 -3.66 30.95 -4.59
C THR A 569 -2.75 30.21 -5.55
N LEU A 570 -3.03 28.94 -5.89
CA LEU A 570 -2.13 28.16 -6.74
C LEU A 570 -2.01 28.74 -8.17
N PRO A 571 -3.11 29.09 -8.88
CA PRO A 571 -3.01 29.75 -10.17
C PRO A 571 -2.35 31.13 -10.07
N TYR A 572 -2.60 31.88 -9.00
CA TYR A 572 -1.95 33.18 -8.78
C TYR A 572 -0.43 33.03 -8.60
N LEU A 573 0.02 32.06 -7.81
CA LEU A 573 1.45 31.80 -7.61
C LEU A 573 2.11 31.31 -8.90
N LEU A 574 1.45 30.44 -9.66
CA LEU A 574 1.92 29.99 -10.97
C LEU A 574 1.99 31.15 -11.97
N TYR A 575 0.97 32.01 -12.01
CA TYR A 575 0.94 33.21 -12.84
C TYR A 575 2.06 34.18 -12.45
N LYS A 576 2.23 34.47 -11.15
CA LYS A 576 3.29 35.34 -10.64
C LYS A 576 4.68 34.78 -10.98
N SER A 577 4.88 33.48 -10.80
CA SER A 577 6.13 32.80 -11.13
C SER A 577 6.41 32.90 -12.63
N ASN A 578 5.41 32.61 -13.48
CA ASN A 578 5.55 32.70 -14.92
C ASN A 578 5.85 34.14 -15.37
N ARG A 579 5.09 35.12 -14.89
CA ARG A 579 5.32 36.54 -15.19
C ARG A 579 6.71 37.01 -14.79
N THR A 580 7.20 36.59 -13.62
CA THR A 580 8.57 36.92 -13.16
C THR A 580 9.61 36.29 -14.07
N ALA A 581 9.41 35.04 -14.49
CA ALA A 581 10.29 34.35 -15.44
C ALA A 581 10.30 35.06 -16.81
N THR A 582 9.13 35.44 -17.33
CA THR A 582 9.04 36.14 -18.62
C THR A 582 9.69 37.53 -18.56
N GLN A 583 9.45 38.30 -17.50
CA GLN A 583 10.05 39.63 -17.33
C GLN A 583 11.59 39.56 -17.23
N ARG A 584 12.13 38.57 -16.50
CA ARG A 584 13.57 38.33 -16.46
C ARG A 584 14.13 37.93 -17.83
N GLY A 585 13.40 37.10 -18.58
CA GLY A 585 13.77 36.72 -19.95
C GLY A 585 13.83 37.92 -20.92
N TYR A 586 12.84 38.82 -20.86
CA TYR A 586 12.83 40.03 -21.70
C TYR A 586 13.98 40.99 -21.39
N VAL A 587 14.30 41.20 -20.11
CA VAL A 587 15.44 42.05 -19.71
C VAL A 587 16.75 41.43 -20.19
N LEU A 588 16.93 40.12 -20.03
CA LEU A 588 18.13 39.42 -20.50
C LEU A 588 18.27 39.52 -22.03
N ALA A 589 17.17 39.37 -22.77
CA ALA A 589 17.15 39.50 -24.23
C ALA A 589 17.44 40.94 -24.70
N ALA A 590 16.86 41.95 -24.04
CA ALA A 590 17.11 43.36 -24.37
C ALA A 590 18.57 43.79 -24.10
N VAL A 591 19.19 43.28 -23.03
CA VAL A 591 20.61 43.49 -22.73
C VAL A 591 21.49 42.78 -23.77
N ALA A 592 21.09 41.59 -24.23
CA ALA A 592 21.78 40.88 -25.30
C ALA A 592 21.71 41.60 -26.66
N GLU A 593 20.58 42.21 -27.00
CA GLU A 593 20.43 42.94 -28.26
C GLU A 593 21.21 44.26 -28.29
N THR A 594 21.44 44.89 -27.14
CA THR A 594 22.12 46.20 -27.04
C THR A 594 23.63 46.10 -26.92
N SER A 595 24.18 44.99 -26.42
CA SER A 595 25.63 44.75 -26.33
C SER A 595 26.04 43.51 -27.12
N PRO A 596 26.78 43.67 -28.25
CA PRO A 596 27.30 42.54 -29.03
C PRO A 596 28.16 41.57 -28.21
N LEU A 597 28.89 42.09 -27.21
CA LEU A 597 29.71 41.30 -26.29
C LEU A 597 28.83 40.39 -25.42
N TYR A 598 27.73 40.91 -24.89
CA TYR A 598 26.81 40.15 -24.05
C TYR A 598 26.06 39.07 -24.83
N ARG A 599 25.70 39.37 -26.09
CA ARG A 599 25.15 38.37 -27.02
C ARG A 599 26.11 37.20 -27.21
N LYS A 600 27.39 37.49 -27.46
CA LYS A 600 28.42 36.45 -27.62
C LYS A 600 28.57 35.57 -26.38
N ILE A 601 28.50 36.15 -25.17
CA ILE A 601 28.52 35.41 -23.91
C ILE A 601 27.32 34.45 -23.83
N LEU A 602 26.11 34.92 -24.13
CA LEU A 602 24.92 34.07 -24.11
C LEU A 602 24.99 32.94 -25.14
N ASP A 603 25.49 33.23 -26.34
CA ASP A 603 25.71 32.22 -27.38
C ASP A 603 26.69 31.15 -26.90
N LEU A 604 27.80 31.54 -26.25
CA LEU A 604 28.77 30.59 -25.67
C LEU A 604 28.19 29.76 -24.52
N ILE A 605 27.34 30.36 -23.66
CA ILE A 605 26.67 29.62 -22.58
C ILE A 605 25.70 28.58 -23.16
N GLN A 606 24.97 28.90 -24.24
CA GLN A 606 24.01 28.00 -24.86
C GLN A 606 24.67 26.91 -25.73
N ALA A 607 25.69 27.25 -26.50
CA ALA A 607 26.34 26.35 -27.46
C ALA A 607 27.40 25.42 -26.81
N GLY A 608 27.84 25.72 -25.59
CA GLY A 608 28.93 25.00 -24.91
C GLY A 608 30.33 25.48 -25.34
N PRO A 609 31.41 24.89 -24.80
CA PRO A 609 32.78 25.31 -25.08
C PRO A 609 33.22 25.01 -26.51
N ILE A 610 33.81 26.01 -27.18
CA ILE A 610 34.39 25.85 -28.53
C ILE A 610 35.76 25.19 -28.41
N ARG A 611 35.94 24.04 -29.07
CA ARG A 611 37.18 23.23 -29.01
C ARG A 611 37.97 23.18 -30.32
N THR A 612 37.35 23.58 -31.43
CA THR A 612 37.93 23.49 -32.76
C THR A 612 37.65 24.78 -33.52
N VAL A 613 38.71 25.39 -34.04
CA VAL A 613 38.69 26.54 -34.94
C VAL A 613 39.56 26.19 -36.14
N GLU A 614 39.15 26.54 -37.35
CA GLU A 614 39.94 26.27 -38.55
C GLU A 614 41.28 27.03 -38.50
N ALA A 615 42.35 26.40 -39.02
CA ALA A 615 43.65 27.06 -39.13
C ALA A 615 43.62 28.10 -40.25
N VAL A 616 44.34 29.21 -40.08
CA VAL A 616 44.43 30.24 -41.12
C VAL A 616 45.48 29.90 -42.17
N ASP A 617 45.17 30.24 -43.43
CA ASP A 617 46.16 30.25 -44.51
C ASP A 617 47.17 31.37 -44.27
N PHE A 618 48.45 31.13 -44.58
CA PHE A 618 49.54 32.05 -44.32
C PHE A 618 50.62 32.06 -45.42
N GLU A 619 51.39 33.14 -45.47
CA GLU A 619 52.59 33.29 -46.28
C GLU A 619 53.84 33.12 -45.42
N GLU A 620 54.80 32.29 -45.84
CA GLU A 620 56.05 32.09 -45.12
C GLU A 620 57.08 33.15 -45.52
N VAL A 621 57.61 33.88 -44.53
CA VAL A 621 58.52 35.02 -44.73
C VAL A 621 59.83 34.87 -43.96
N THR A 622 60.92 35.42 -44.49
CA THR A 622 62.27 35.33 -43.90
C THR A 622 62.60 36.45 -42.92
N SER A 623 61.84 37.54 -42.93
CA SER A 623 61.98 38.68 -42.02
C SER A 623 60.64 39.38 -41.81
N MET A 624 60.37 39.88 -40.60
CA MET A 624 59.22 40.72 -40.26
C MET A 624 59.69 42.10 -39.81
N GLU A 625 58.89 43.13 -40.08
CA GLU A 625 59.16 44.50 -39.62
C GLU A 625 58.74 44.66 -38.16
N ASP A 626 59.33 45.61 -37.43
CA ASP A 626 58.94 45.90 -36.05
C ASP A 626 57.49 46.43 -35.98
N LEU A 627 56.80 46.13 -34.89
CA LEU A 627 55.46 46.64 -34.63
C LEU A 627 55.46 48.16 -34.56
N ASN A 628 54.65 48.79 -35.41
CA ASN A 628 54.46 50.24 -35.42
C ASN A 628 52.96 50.56 -35.37
N PHE A 629 52.53 51.17 -34.27
CA PHE A 629 51.16 51.64 -34.07
C PHE A 629 50.97 53.12 -34.42
N ASP A 630 51.99 53.82 -34.94
CA ASP A 630 51.90 55.23 -35.27
C ASP A 630 50.82 55.50 -36.33
N GLY A 631 49.92 56.44 -36.04
CA GLY A 631 48.74 56.73 -36.83
C GLY A 631 47.48 55.93 -36.46
N PHE A 632 47.55 55.05 -35.45
CA PHE A 632 46.42 54.33 -34.89
C PHE A 632 46.31 54.56 -33.38
N GLU A 633 45.08 54.63 -32.86
CA GLU A 633 44.78 54.72 -31.43
C GLU A 633 43.76 53.63 -31.07
N VAL A 634 44.10 52.75 -30.12
CA VAL A 634 43.18 51.71 -29.64
C VAL A 634 42.38 52.28 -28.48
N LEU A 635 41.09 52.49 -28.70
CA LEU A 635 40.21 53.14 -27.73
C LEU A 635 39.71 52.16 -26.65
N SER A 636 39.41 50.92 -27.05
CA SER A 636 38.93 49.86 -26.15
C SER A 636 39.30 48.46 -26.65
N ASP A 637 39.55 47.53 -25.73
CA ASP A 637 39.78 46.09 -25.99
C ASP A 637 38.88 45.24 -25.09
N ASP A 638 37.76 44.78 -25.63
CA ASP A 638 36.85 43.87 -24.93
C ASP A 638 37.22 42.42 -25.24
N ARG A 639 37.45 41.59 -24.22
CA ARG A 639 37.81 40.17 -24.39
C ARG A 639 36.91 39.23 -23.63
N ILE A 640 36.62 38.09 -24.25
CA ILE A 640 36.01 36.93 -23.64
C ILE A 640 36.99 35.77 -23.76
N PHE A 641 37.37 35.20 -22.63
CA PHE A 641 38.13 33.97 -22.51
C PHE A 641 37.19 32.85 -22.06
N ASP A 642 37.04 31.82 -22.89
CA ASP A 642 36.30 30.61 -22.53
C ASP A 642 37.27 29.53 -22.07
N LEU A 643 37.40 29.41 -20.74
CA LEU A 643 38.27 28.44 -20.08
C LEU A 643 37.55 27.11 -19.80
N ARG A 644 36.28 26.94 -20.20
CA ARG A 644 35.51 25.72 -19.91
C ARG A 644 36.08 24.46 -20.56
N ALA A 645 36.85 24.63 -21.63
CA ALA A 645 37.57 23.54 -22.29
C ALA A 645 38.93 23.20 -21.63
N LEU A 646 39.38 23.96 -20.64
CA LEU A 646 40.68 23.79 -20.00
C LEU A 646 40.68 22.52 -19.12
N VAL A 647 41.61 21.61 -19.38
CA VAL A 647 41.76 20.32 -18.69
C VAL A 647 42.96 20.40 -17.73
N PRO A 648 42.94 19.71 -16.57
CA PRO A 648 44.10 19.71 -15.66
C PRO A 648 45.39 19.23 -16.34
N ASN A 649 46.52 19.85 -16.00
CA ASN A 649 47.83 19.50 -16.58
C ASN A 649 48.21 18.01 -16.36
N SER A 650 47.65 17.36 -15.31
CA SER A 650 47.85 15.94 -15.02
C SER A 650 47.24 14.99 -16.06
N SER A 651 46.37 15.47 -16.95
CA SER A 651 45.67 14.66 -17.95
C SER A 651 46.53 14.32 -19.19
N GLY A 652 47.64 15.03 -19.42
CA GLY A 652 48.46 14.89 -20.63
C GLY A 652 47.74 15.30 -21.93
N GLN A 653 46.55 15.90 -21.85
CA GLN A 653 45.75 16.31 -22.99
C GLN A 653 45.93 17.82 -23.21
N GLU A 654 46.31 18.22 -24.43
CA GLU A 654 46.49 19.63 -24.76
C GLU A 654 45.13 20.32 -24.92
N SER A 655 44.85 21.33 -24.11
CA SER A 655 43.61 22.11 -24.17
C SER A 655 43.89 23.57 -24.44
N LYS A 656 43.36 24.09 -25.55
CA LYS A 656 43.52 25.48 -25.98
C LYS A 656 42.25 26.26 -25.65
N PRO A 657 42.27 27.23 -24.71
CA PRO A 657 41.10 28.05 -24.40
C PRO A 657 40.65 28.88 -25.60
N TYR A 658 39.36 29.16 -25.71
CA TYR A 658 38.84 30.00 -26.78
C TYR A 658 38.88 31.48 -26.38
N VAL A 659 39.29 32.34 -27.30
CA VAL A 659 39.29 33.80 -27.13
C VAL A 659 38.42 34.47 -28.18
N HIS A 660 37.65 35.46 -27.75
CA HIS A 660 36.99 36.44 -28.59
C HIS A 660 37.42 37.82 -28.13
N SER A 661 38.04 38.60 -29.00
CA SER A 661 38.47 39.98 -28.74
C SER A 661 37.80 40.93 -29.71
N ARG A 662 37.40 42.10 -29.20
CA ARG A 662 36.75 43.17 -29.94
C ARG A 662 37.47 44.47 -29.62
N LEU A 663 38.28 44.93 -30.55
CA LEU A 663 39.02 46.17 -30.45
C LEU A 663 38.30 47.28 -31.21
N ARG A 664 38.28 48.48 -30.64
CA ARG A 664 37.89 49.70 -31.36
C ARG A 664 39.13 50.52 -31.65
N VAL A 665 39.48 50.62 -32.92
CA VAL A 665 40.70 51.28 -33.37
C VAL A 665 40.34 52.51 -34.19
N ARG A 666 40.90 53.66 -33.82
CA ARG A 666 40.76 54.92 -34.54
C ARG A 666 41.99 55.18 -35.39
N ARG A 667 41.78 55.64 -36.62
CA ARG A 667 42.88 56.11 -37.48
C ARG A 667 43.12 57.60 -37.22
N THR A 668 44.28 57.97 -36.71
CA THR A 668 44.57 59.33 -36.21
C THR A 668 45.45 60.17 -37.12
N LYS A 669 46.23 59.56 -38.03
CA LYS A 669 47.13 60.27 -38.96
C LYS A 669 47.06 59.72 -40.39
N ILE A 670 47.41 60.57 -41.36
CA ILE A 670 47.69 60.16 -42.74
C ILE A 670 49.13 59.65 -42.77
N THR A 671 49.32 58.36 -42.63
CA THR A 671 50.58 57.69 -42.97
C THR A 671 50.50 57.26 -44.44
N ASP A 672 51.02 58.09 -45.35
CA ASP A 672 51.06 57.80 -46.79
C ASP A 672 51.96 56.59 -47.14
N GLU A 673 52.80 56.12 -46.22
CA GLU A 673 53.72 55.00 -46.46
C GLU A 673 53.20 53.64 -46.01
N ASN A 674 52.22 53.54 -45.08
CA ASN A 674 51.69 52.23 -44.68
C ASN A 674 50.34 52.31 -43.91
N PRO A 675 49.17 52.11 -44.55
CA PRO A 675 47.86 52.09 -43.88
C PRO A 675 47.57 50.74 -43.18
N HIS A 676 48.60 49.97 -42.86
CA HIS A 676 48.46 48.62 -42.33
C HIS A 676 48.69 48.60 -40.82
N LEU A 677 47.76 47.99 -40.09
CA LEU A 677 47.90 47.70 -38.68
C LEU A 677 48.34 46.25 -38.52
N ARG A 678 49.47 46.02 -37.86
CA ARG A 678 50.06 44.68 -37.70
C ARG A 678 50.03 44.23 -36.25
N PHE A 679 49.76 42.95 -36.05
CA PHE A 679 49.85 42.28 -34.76
C PHE A 679 50.79 41.10 -34.88
N GLN A 680 51.72 40.95 -33.92
CA GLN A 680 52.65 39.84 -33.91
C GLN A 680 52.39 38.94 -32.69
N ILE A 681 52.33 37.64 -32.94
CA ILE A 681 51.98 36.61 -31.96
C ILE A 681 53.08 35.54 -31.99
N PRO A 682 53.95 35.45 -30.96
CA PRO A 682 54.88 34.36 -30.84
C PRO A 682 54.14 33.06 -30.50
N SER A 683 54.50 31.94 -31.13
CA SER A 683 53.88 30.63 -30.93
C SER A 683 54.87 29.49 -31.15
N ASN A 684 54.67 28.37 -30.46
CA ASN A 684 55.38 27.11 -30.72
C ASN A 684 54.66 26.26 -31.78
N ASP A 685 53.41 26.58 -32.09
CA ASP A 685 52.58 25.84 -33.03
C ASP A 685 52.94 26.15 -34.48
N GLU A 686 53.00 25.11 -35.32
CA GLU A 686 53.18 25.25 -36.77
C GLU A 686 51.96 25.84 -37.48
N THR A 687 50.80 25.87 -36.82
CA THR A 687 49.53 26.41 -37.34
C THR A 687 48.92 27.41 -36.34
N LEU A 688 48.21 28.41 -36.87
CA LEU A 688 47.52 29.42 -36.06
C LEU A 688 46.00 29.29 -36.26
N ASN A 689 45.26 29.13 -35.15
CA ASN A 689 43.80 29.08 -35.16
C ASN A 689 43.22 30.42 -34.68
N TYR A 690 43.55 31.51 -35.38
CA TYR A 690 43.21 32.88 -34.98
C TYR A 690 42.82 33.71 -36.20
N PHE A 691 41.58 34.20 -36.26
CA PHE A 691 41.02 34.81 -37.47
C PHE A 691 40.27 36.11 -37.19
N CYS A 692 40.34 37.03 -38.15
CA CYS A 692 39.59 38.27 -38.14
C CYS A 692 38.19 38.07 -38.76
N LYS A 693 37.13 38.37 -37.99
CA LYS A 693 35.74 38.32 -38.47
C LYS A 693 35.23 39.63 -39.07
N THR A 694 35.99 40.71 -38.94
CA THR A 694 35.61 42.01 -39.50
C THR A 694 35.70 41.97 -41.02
N LYS A 695 34.55 41.86 -41.70
CA LYS A 695 34.46 41.70 -43.17
C LYS A 695 35.07 42.86 -43.96
N SER A 696 35.12 44.06 -43.40
CA SER A 696 35.68 45.26 -44.06
C SER A 696 37.21 45.27 -44.08
N LEU A 697 37.86 44.50 -43.20
CA LEU A 697 39.31 44.40 -43.11
C LEU A 697 39.75 43.11 -43.81
N ARG A 698 40.75 43.20 -44.69
CA ARG A 698 41.28 42.03 -45.41
C ARG A 698 42.51 41.52 -44.66
N PRO A 699 42.41 40.43 -43.86
CA PRO A 699 43.54 39.93 -43.11
C PRO A 699 44.54 39.21 -44.02
N ARG A 700 45.83 39.49 -43.82
CA ARG A 700 46.94 38.70 -44.36
C ARG A 700 47.71 38.11 -43.18
N HIS A 701 47.91 36.81 -43.19
CA HIS A 701 48.71 36.14 -42.17
C HIS A 701 50.07 35.80 -42.73
N ARG A 702 51.12 36.11 -41.98
CA ARG A 702 52.50 35.76 -42.33
C ARG A 702 53.12 34.96 -41.19
N ARG A 703 54.04 34.06 -41.51
CA ARG A 703 54.76 33.23 -40.53
C ARG A 703 56.25 33.31 -40.77
N MET A 704 57.02 33.55 -39.70
CA MET A 704 58.48 33.53 -39.70
C MET A 704 58.96 32.51 -38.66
N LYS A 705 59.93 31.66 -39.03
CA LYS A 705 60.55 30.73 -38.08
C LYS A 705 61.74 31.40 -37.39
N LEU A 706 61.72 31.43 -36.06
CA LEU A 706 62.76 32.01 -35.22
C LEU A 706 63.92 31.02 -35.01
N ALA A 707 65.10 31.55 -34.67
CA ALA A 707 66.33 30.76 -34.49
C ALA A 707 66.26 29.75 -33.33
N ASP A 708 65.37 29.96 -32.37
CA ASP A 708 65.12 29.08 -31.23
C ASP A 708 64.09 27.96 -31.53
N GLY A 709 63.62 27.87 -32.78
CA GLY A 709 62.65 26.86 -33.23
C GLY A 709 61.19 27.29 -33.10
N ARG A 710 60.89 28.45 -32.50
CA ARG A 710 59.53 29.00 -32.40
C ARG A 710 59.09 29.67 -33.70
N TYR A 711 57.81 29.99 -33.82
CA TYR A 711 57.22 30.73 -34.93
C TYR A 711 56.74 32.10 -34.46
N LEU A 712 57.01 33.14 -35.24
CA LEU A 712 56.38 34.45 -35.11
C LEU A 712 55.29 34.56 -36.17
N TRP A 713 54.06 34.78 -35.74
CA TRP A 713 52.91 34.98 -36.61
C TRP A 713 52.57 36.46 -36.69
N GLU A 714 52.37 36.98 -37.90
CA GLU A 714 51.94 38.36 -38.11
C GLU A 714 50.55 38.39 -38.74
N LEU A 715 49.62 39.10 -38.12
CA LEU A 715 48.33 39.48 -38.69
C LEU A 715 48.44 40.91 -39.21
N ASP A 716 48.43 41.05 -40.52
CA ASP A 716 48.51 42.30 -41.26
C ASP A 716 47.11 42.70 -41.77
N LEU A 717 46.61 43.84 -41.30
CA LEU A 717 45.27 44.35 -41.60
C LEU A 717 45.35 45.68 -42.36
N ASP A 718 44.73 45.72 -43.53
CA ASP A 718 44.64 46.95 -44.34
C ASP A 718 43.49 47.85 -43.86
N PHE A 719 43.83 49.02 -43.33
CA PHE A 719 42.90 50.07 -42.86
C PHE A 719 42.69 51.20 -43.89
N SER A 720 43.15 51.04 -45.14
CA SER A 720 43.00 52.07 -46.18
C SER A 720 41.53 52.49 -46.42
N SER A 721 40.58 51.57 -46.20
CA SER A 721 39.14 51.81 -46.33
C SER A 721 38.51 52.60 -45.18
N VAL A 722 39.24 52.81 -44.07
CA VAL A 722 38.76 53.52 -42.87
C VAL A 722 39.15 55.00 -42.97
N PRO A 723 38.19 55.94 -42.94
CA PRO A 723 38.47 57.38 -42.97
C PRO A 723 39.28 57.84 -41.74
N LEU A 724 39.95 58.97 -41.87
CA LEU A 724 40.69 59.59 -40.75
C LEU A 724 39.72 60.11 -39.69
N GLY A 725 40.05 59.88 -38.43
CA GLY A 725 39.23 60.25 -37.27
C GLY A 725 38.07 59.29 -36.99
N ASP A 726 37.76 58.38 -37.92
CA ASP A 726 36.73 57.37 -37.74
C ASP A 726 37.27 56.13 -37.02
N ASP A 727 36.35 55.45 -36.35
CA ASP A 727 36.61 54.23 -35.60
C ASP A 727 36.25 53.01 -36.48
N ALA A 728 37.13 52.01 -36.48
CA ALA A 728 36.85 50.70 -37.02
C ALA A 728 36.81 49.65 -35.89
N GLU A 729 35.89 48.70 -36.05
CA GLU A 729 35.72 47.60 -35.11
C GLU A 729 36.47 46.36 -35.63
N LEU A 730 37.48 45.92 -34.88
CA LEU A 730 38.26 44.74 -35.17
C LEU A 730 37.81 43.60 -34.25
N VAL A 731 37.20 42.56 -34.83
CA VAL A 731 36.77 41.37 -34.11
C VAL A 731 37.69 40.21 -34.44
N LEU A 732 38.37 39.68 -33.43
CA LEU A 732 39.30 38.58 -33.51
C LEU A 732 38.75 37.38 -32.73
N GLU A 733 38.81 36.19 -33.31
CA GLU A 733 38.42 34.95 -32.62
C GLU A 733 39.47 33.87 -32.86
N GLY A 734 39.69 33.01 -31.86
CA GLY A 734 40.63 31.91 -32.02
C GLY A 734 40.78 31.03 -30.79
N LEU A 735 41.68 30.07 -30.91
CA LEU A 735 42.16 29.26 -29.80
C LEU A 735 43.51 29.82 -29.31
N LEU A 736 43.62 30.04 -28.01
CA LEU A 736 44.85 30.51 -27.37
C LEU A 736 45.92 29.41 -27.32
N ILE A 737 47.18 29.84 -27.36
CA ILE A 737 48.34 28.96 -27.37
C ILE A 737 48.60 28.41 -25.96
N SER A 738 49.08 27.16 -25.87
CA SER A 738 49.23 26.37 -24.62
C SER A 738 50.05 27.04 -23.50
N GLU A 739 50.93 28.00 -23.80
CA GLU A 739 51.75 28.71 -22.79
C GLU A 739 50.96 29.72 -21.92
N SER A 740 49.68 29.94 -22.22
CA SER A 740 48.86 30.99 -21.58
C SER A 740 48.05 30.50 -20.37
N SER A 741 48.07 29.21 -20.06
CA SER A 741 47.19 28.63 -19.04
C SER A 741 47.78 27.41 -18.37
N GLU A 742 47.85 27.42 -17.03
CA GLU A 742 48.28 26.29 -16.22
C GLU A 742 47.21 25.95 -15.18
N GLN A 743 46.73 24.71 -15.19
CA GLN A 743 45.88 24.18 -14.11
C GLN A 743 46.67 23.25 -13.21
N TYR A 744 46.83 23.65 -11.95
CA TYR A 744 47.37 22.84 -10.87
C TYR A 744 46.22 22.15 -10.11
N ALA A 745 46.56 21.20 -9.23
CA ALA A 745 45.55 20.43 -8.49
C ALA A 745 44.62 21.33 -7.64
N ASP A 746 45.19 22.37 -7.00
CA ASP A 746 44.53 23.19 -5.99
C ASP A 746 44.31 24.66 -6.43
N GLU A 747 44.94 25.08 -7.53
CA GLU A 747 44.86 26.43 -8.07
C GLU A 747 44.82 26.44 -9.61
N GLY A 748 44.20 27.47 -10.18
CA GLY A 748 44.23 27.75 -11.62
C GLY A 748 44.93 29.07 -11.91
N ARG A 749 45.70 29.11 -13.00
CA ARG A 749 46.40 30.30 -13.49
C ARG A 749 46.11 30.52 -14.97
N PHE A 750 45.87 31.77 -15.34
CA PHE A 750 45.66 32.17 -16.73
C PHE A 750 46.38 33.50 -17.00
N GLN A 751 47.23 33.52 -18.03
CA GLN A 751 48.03 34.67 -18.42
C GLN A 751 47.56 35.23 -19.76
N PHE A 752 47.57 36.55 -19.90
CA PHE A 752 47.30 37.21 -21.18
C PHE A 752 48.03 38.56 -21.28
N SER A 753 48.19 39.03 -22.52
CA SER A 753 48.74 40.35 -22.84
C SER A 753 47.83 41.10 -23.81
N LEU A 754 47.89 42.42 -23.76
CA LEU A 754 47.21 43.29 -24.72
C LEU A 754 48.22 43.74 -25.78
N PRO A 755 47.82 43.83 -27.06
CA PRO A 755 48.72 44.10 -28.16
C PRO A 755 49.13 45.58 -28.27
N ALA A 756 48.40 46.48 -27.62
CA ALA A 756 48.61 47.92 -27.73
C ALA A 756 48.10 48.64 -26.47
N ASP A 757 48.66 49.82 -26.21
CA ASP A 757 48.16 50.77 -25.22
C ASP A 757 46.68 51.07 -25.50
N THR A 758 45.84 50.89 -24.48
CA THR A 758 44.39 51.05 -24.62
C THR A 758 43.83 51.83 -23.43
N GLY A 759 42.81 52.67 -23.63
CA GLY A 759 42.20 53.43 -22.53
C GLY A 759 41.42 52.57 -21.52
N LEU A 760 40.72 51.54 -22.01
CA LEU A 760 39.95 50.60 -21.18
C LEU A 760 39.95 49.20 -21.79
N ALA A 761 40.17 48.18 -20.97
CA ALA A 761 39.97 46.79 -21.38
C ALA A 761 38.95 46.09 -20.46
N GLN A 762 37.89 45.52 -21.06
CA GLN A 762 36.89 44.74 -20.35
C GLN A 762 37.14 43.25 -20.56
N ILE A 763 37.37 42.51 -19.49
CA ILE A 763 37.68 41.08 -19.56
C ILE A 763 36.52 40.27 -18.99
N TRP A 764 36.12 39.23 -19.71
CA TRP A 764 35.17 38.21 -19.30
C TRP A 764 35.83 36.85 -19.36
N MET A 765 35.70 36.06 -18.30
CA MET A 765 36.27 34.72 -18.20
C MET A 765 35.15 33.74 -17.84
N LEU A 766 34.86 32.80 -18.75
CA LEU A 766 33.98 31.67 -18.47
C LEU A 766 34.84 30.58 -17.82
N MET A 767 34.66 30.34 -16.52
CA MET A 767 35.52 29.44 -15.76
C MET A 767 35.14 27.97 -16.00
N PRO A 768 36.07 27.02 -15.77
CA PRO A 768 35.83 25.58 -15.91
C PRO A 768 34.53 25.06 -15.27
N GLU A 769 33.84 24.16 -15.96
CA GLU A 769 32.60 23.56 -15.48
C GLU A 769 32.87 22.58 -14.31
N ASN A 770 31.92 22.48 -13.37
CA ASN A 770 31.90 21.53 -12.24
C ASN A 770 32.84 21.81 -11.05
N ARG A 771 33.48 22.98 -10.96
CA ARG A 771 34.23 23.39 -9.76
C ARG A 771 33.97 24.84 -9.39
N ASN A 772 33.61 25.08 -8.13
CA ASN A 772 33.55 26.43 -7.58
C ASN A 772 34.97 26.90 -7.25
N TYR A 773 35.21 28.22 -7.33
CA TYR A 773 36.51 28.82 -7.02
C TYR A 773 36.36 29.88 -5.93
N GLU A 774 37.46 30.14 -5.21
CA GLU A 774 37.62 31.15 -4.17
C GLU A 774 38.89 31.97 -4.46
N ASN A 775 38.98 33.18 -3.91
CA ASN A 775 40.19 34.03 -3.96
C ASN A 775 40.73 34.28 -5.39
N PHE A 776 39.92 34.93 -6.24
CA PHE A 776 40.36 35.35 -7.58
C PHE A 776 41.17 36.65 -7.49
N GLU A 777 42.45 36.58 -7.86
CA GLU A 777 43.43 37.68 -7.79
C GLU A 777 44.00 37.96 -9.19
N ILE A 778 44.34 39.23 -9.45
CA ILE A 778 44.95 39.67 -10.70
C ILE A 778 46.27 40.35 -10.36
N SER A 779 47.31 40.04 -11.12
CA SER A 779 48.60 40.73 -11.04
C SER A 779 49.09 41.07 -12.44
N GLY A 780 49.92 42.10 -12.56
CA GLY A 780 50.55 42.47 -13.82
C GLY A 780 52.02 42.86 -13.66
N TRP A 781 52.82 42.63 -14.70
CA TRP A 781 54.23 43.00 -14.76
C TRP A 781 54.67 43.37 -16.19
N PRO A 782 55.71 44.22 -16.36
CA PRO A 782 56.35 44.43 -17.66
C PRO A 782 57.01 43.14 -18.14
N ILE A 783 56.89 42.80 -19.44
CA ILE A 783 57.42 41.54 -19.99
C ILE A 783 58.94 41.42 -19.79
N ASP A 784 59.67 42.54 -19.87
CA ASP A 784 61.14 42.58 -19.72
C ASP A 784 61.63 42.61 -18.27
N ALA A 785 60.73 42.78 -17.29
CA ALA A 785 61.07 42.86 -15.87
C ALA A 785 60.00 42.16 -14.98
N PRO A 786 59.94 40.81 -15.00
CA PRO A 786 58.93 40.05 -14.26
C PRO A 786 58.97 40.25 -12.74
N GLU A 787 60.12 40.67 -12.19
CA GLU A 787 60.32 40.96 -10.78
C GLU A 787 59.52 42.18 -10.27
N LEU A 788 58.98 43.01 -11.17
CA LEU A 788 58.17 44.19 -10.84
C LEU A 788 56.66 43.87 -10.84
N ALA A 789 56.26 42.68 -10.39
CA ALA A 789 54.86 42.28 -10.36
C ALA A 789 54.06 43.07 -9.31
N GLU A 790 52.96 43.69 -9.75
CA GLU A 790 52.05 44.46 -8.91
C GLU A 790 50.64 43.83 -8.92
N PRO A 791 49.96 43.74 -7.76
CA PRO A 791 48.56 43.31 -7.71
C PRO A 791 47.65 44.38 -8.32
N ILE A 792 46.64 43.95 -9.07
CA ILE A 792 45.66 44.82 -9.70
C ILE A 792 44.30 44.59 -9.05
N ASP A 793 43.76 45.63 -8.40
CA ASP A 793 42.41 45.63 -7.86
C ASP A 793 41.39 45.93 -8.98
N PRO A 794 40.53 44.98 -9.38
CA PRO A 794 39.56 45.20 -10.44
C PRO A 794 38.41 46.12 -9.99
N THR A 795 37.99 47.03 -10.87
CA THR A 795 36.94 48.03 -10.58
C THR A 795 35.56 47.41 -10.30
N THR A 796 35.27 46.21 -10.82
CA THR A 796 34.00 45.50 -10.60
C THR A 796 34.24 44.00 -10.76
N LYS A 797 33.75 43.18 -9.82
CA LYS A 797 33.73 41.72 -9.90
C LYS A 797 32.29 41.22 -9.68
N VAL A 798 31.76 40.41 -10.58
CA VAL A 798 30.42 39.82 -10.46
C VAL A 798 30.50 38.32 -10.72
N GLU A 799 30.08 37.52 -9.74
CA GLU A 799 30.00 36.05 -9.84
C GLU A 799 28.53 35.65 -10.04
N LEU A 800 28.22 34.95 -11.13
CA LEU A 800 26.85 34.54 -11.46
C LEU A 800 26.59 33.06 -11.09
N PRO A 801 25.39 32.70 -10.56
CA PRO A 801 25.10 31.34 -10.07
C PRO A 801 25.02 30.24 -11.14
N ILE A 802 24.95 30.62 -12.42
CA ILE A 802 24.83 29.68 -13.54
C ILE A 802 26.21 29.60 -14.21
N GLY A 803 27.13 28.89 -13.57
CA GLY A 803 28.47 28.62 -14.11
C GLY A 803 29.42 29.81 -14.04
N SER A 804 29.95 30.09 -12.85
CA SER A 804 31.31 30.62 -12.62
C SER A 804 31.89 31.52 -13.73
N ILE A 805 31.32 32.71 -13.93
CA ILE A 805 31.90 33.76 -14.80
C ILE A 805 32.66 34.74 -13.91
N ALA A 806 33.90 35.10 -14.27
CA ALA A 806 34.62 36.22 -13.70
C ALA A 806 34.66 37.37 -14.72
N THR A 807 34.41 38.60 -14.28
CA THR A 807 34.44 39.79 -15.15
C THR A 807 35.10 40.94 -14.41
N PHE A 808 35.95 41.70 -15.11
CA PHE A 808 36.69 42.84 -14.55
C PHE A 808 37.13 43.84 -15.63
N GLN A 809 37.52 45.04 -15.20
CA GLN A 809 38.00 46.13 -16.06
C GLN A 809 39.42 46.54 -15.69
N LEU A 810 40.25 46.78 -16.71
CA LEU A 810 41.58 47.37 -16.58
C LEU A 810 41.56 48.79 -17.16
N ILE A 811 42.05 49.77 -16.40
CA ILE A 811 42.10 51.19 -16.82
C ILE A 811 43.51 51.51 -17.31
N ASN A 812 43.61 52.07 -18.51
CA ASN A 812 44.87 52.41 -19.18
C ASN A 812 45.92 51.27 -19.19
N PRO A 813 45.56 50.02 -19.56
CA PRO A 813 46.55 48.97 -19.67
C PRO A 813 47.59 49.31 -20.73
N ARG A 814 48.86 49.03 -20.40
CA ARG A 814 50.01 49.29 -21.26
C ARG A 814 50.30 48.13 -22.21
N ASP A 815 50.86 48.46 -23.37
CA ASP A 815 51.59 47.53 -24.22
C ASP A 815 52.84 47.00 -23.49
N ASN A 816 53.36 45.87 -23.94
CA ASN A 816 54.48 45.18 -23.31
C ASN A 816 54.27 44.79 -21.81
N PHE A 817 53.02 44.64 -21.39
CA PHE A 817 52.64 44.17 -20.05
C PHE A 817 52.02 42.77 -20.11
N ARG A 818 52.28 41.95 -19.09
CA ARG A 818 51.66 40.63 -18.90
C ARG A 818 50.75 40.67 -17.69
N TYR A 819 49.53 40.17 -17.85
CA TYR A 819 48.53 40.06 -16.79
C TYR A 819 48.31 38.60 -16.46
N GLU A 820 48.19 38.28 -15.18
CA GLU A 820 47.92 36.94 -14.68
C GLU A 820 46.74 36.94 -13.72
N CYS A 821 45.77 36.08 -14.02
CA CYS A 821 44.64 35.76 -13.16
C CYS A 821 44.92 34.46 -12.40
N ARG A 822 44.79 34.49 -11.07
CA ARG A 822 44.95 33.33 -10.18
C ARG A 822 43.67 33.08 -9.38
N TRP A 823 43.31 31.81 -9.17
CA TRP A 823 42.18 31.42 -8.31
C TRP A 823 42.43 30.07 -7.63
N LYS A 824 41.77 29.84 -6.48
CA LYS A 824 41.80 28.56 -5.75
C LYS A 824 40.51 27.79 -5.95
N TRP A 825 40.55 26.46 -5.99
CA TRP A 825 39.33 25.64 -6.09
C TRP A 825 38.72 25.42 -4.70
N SER A 826 37.40 25.62 -4.55
CA SER A 826 36.72 25.41 -3.26
C SER A 826 36.68 23.92 -2.92
N GLY A 827 37.17 23.53 -1.74
CA GLY A 827 37.24 22.13 -1.30
C GLY A 827 38.56 21.41 -1.61
N ALA A 828 39.58 22.12 -2.09
CA ALA A 828 40.97 21.67 -1.94
C ALA A 828 41.37 21.87 -0.47
N GLU A 829 41.29 20.81 0.34
CA GLU A 829 41.74 20.84 1.74
C GLU A 829 43.25 21.19 1.81
N GLN A 830 43.59 22.12 2.70
CA GLN A 830 44.95 22.40 3.14
C GLN A 830 45.58 21.20 3.88
#